data_AF-A0A956AKG1-F1
#
_entry.id   AF-A0A956AKG1-F1
#
_cell.length_a   1.000
_cell.length_b   1.000
_cell.length_c   1.000
_cell.angle_alpha   90.00
_cell.angle_beta   90.00
_cell.angle_gamma   90.00
#
_symmetry.space_group_name_H-M   'P 1'
#
loop_
_entity.id
_entity.type
_entity.pdbx_description
1 polymer ?
#
loop_
_entity_poly.entity_id
_entity_poly.type
_entity_poly.pdbx_seq_one_letter_code
_entity_poly.pdbx_strand_id
1 'polypeptide(L)'
;MSAVALRVAVCVASLAAVAGASGCSSSATQVVVAVTADDAVLSEASAIRVRVDPLALEGEGAAREIAVGAAATEPVTSPITLGVYYRGGALGPFEVRADALDADGAVLVSRAARTSFERGKSLRLRLSLLGPCEGVTCDAGQTCAAGGCRPIDLPSSALDPWPTSCNPDEYDCDRDASDGCESDLRTTADCGGCGLSCAAEPNATATCETGVCARKACKEGFFDCDGEPDNGCESKHRELDNCGACHMPCALPNASASCATGTCEVAACDDGWLDVNGEPSDGCEVDTRTSVLHCGSRDHACPPNPDGGRAACDGGVCIVECDPGRADCDDDPTTGCEAHLDAPKTCGGCDHACTGSTPVCSGSEADGFDCISGTCSPPRPDRCGDSCVNTKTSVNHCGECGTVCADAPHASPACLDGNCTVQCDPSYARCDVDPTNGCETKLGTVTHCQGCTDSCLDDHVASGTCGPAGCEIGTCQTGFDDCDDRADDGCETPLDTATDCGACGVACAPTNATGVCGAGGACKIGACSSGWVDFDGKPGNGCERACPSGCGSCAPTCAPGTSCACGTGGCPCVLRCGAACQASCTTDCTVDAAGQADSAITCRSGASCDIDCSGSSRCEVVCKAGSICTVDVKGSTGYDITCEAAVLLGPAAAQCEIKREDAAGRLSCPGVLGSAVKSCAPNRVVCNRGC
;
A
#
# COMPACT_ATOMS: atom_id res chain seq x y z
N MET A 1 -3.68 -42.80 -80.88
CA MET A 1 -3.35 -42.50 -79.47
C MET A 1 -3.50 -41.00 -79.31
N SER A 2 -4.50 -40.53 -78.57
CA SER A 2 -4.69 -39.08 -78.38
C SER A 2 -3.67 -38.57 -77.37
N ALA A 3 -2.92 -37.52 -77.72
CA ALA A 3 -2.06 -36.82 -76.78
C ALA A 3 -2.92 -36.21 -75.65
N VAL A 4 -2.50 -36.36 -74.40
CA VAL A 4 -3.22 -35.81 -73.25
C VAL A 4 -2.59 -34.47 -72.86
N ALA A 5 -3.14 -33.38 -73.37
CA ALA A 5 -2.67 -32.03 -73.11
C ALA A 5 -2.64 -31.70 -71.61
N LEU A 6 -1.57 -31.00 -71.17
CA LEU A 6 -1.41 -30.48 -69.82
C LEU A 6 -2.49 -29.43 -69.52
N ARG A 7 -3.18 -29.57 -68.39
CA ARG A 7 -4.18 -28.60 -67.90
C ARG A 7 -3.70 -27.94 -66.62
N VAL A 8 -3.67 -26.61 -66.63
CA VAL A 8 -3.22 -25.76 -65.52
C VAL A 8 -4.32 -24.79 -65.12
N ALA A 9 -4.46 -24.54 -63.82
CA ALA A 9 -5.20 -23.40 -63.27
C ALA A 9 -4.23 -22.47 -62.55
N VAL A 10 -4.49 -21.17 -62.58
CA VAL A 10 -3.63 -20.16 -61.97
C VAL A 10 -4.48 -19.29 -61.04
N CYS A 11 -4.03 -19.10 -59.80
CA CYS A 11 -4.71 -18.25 -58.82
C CYS A 11 -3.71 -17.29 -58.17
N VAL A 12 -4.06 -15.99 -58.18
CA VAL A 12 -3.35 -14.97 -57.42
C VAL A 12 -3.75 -15.11 -55.95
N ALA A 13 -2.77 -15.15 -55.05
CA ALA A 13 -3.00 -15.14 -53.61
C ALA A 13 -2.27 -13.92 -53.02
N SER A 14 -3.03 -13.00 -52.43
CA SER A 14 -2.46 -12.00 -51.53
C SER A 14 -2.09 -12.67 -50.20
N LEU A 15 -1.02 -12.17 -49.55
CA LEU A 15 -0.40 -12.76 -48.34
C LEU A 15 -1.37 -12.98 -47.16
N ALA A 16 -2.54 -12.34 -47.15
CA ALA A 16 -3.57 -12.49 -46.11
C ALA A 16 -4.61 -13.61 -46.36
N ALA A 17 -4.64 -14.26 -47.54
CA ALA A 17 -5.81 -15.03 -47.99
C ALA A 17 -5.66 -16.58 -48.00
N VAL A 18 -4.57 -17.14 -47.46
CA VAL A 18 -4.32 -18.60 -47.50
C VAL A 18 -5.21 -19.39 -46.52
N ALA A 19 -5.77 -18.74 -45.48
CA ALA A 19 -6.58 -19.39 -44.46
C ALA A 19 -8.06 -19.67 -44.82
N GLY A 20 -8.55 -19.24 -46.01
CA GLY A 20 -9.99 -19.11 -46.26
C GLY A 20 -10.57 -19.77 -47.53
N ALA A 21 -9.77 -20.41 -48.39
CA ALA A 21 -10.25 -20.98 -49.65
C ALA A 21 -10.71 -22.45 -49.49
N SER A 22 -11.98 -22.64 -49.12
CA SER A 22 -12.61 -23.97 -49.02
C SER A 22 -12.73 -24.65 -50.41
N GLY A 23 -11.77 -25.50 -50.78
CA GLY A 23 -11.85 -26.26 -52.04
C GLY A 23 -10.63 -27.07 -52.51
N CYS A 24 -9.46 -26.98 -51.86
CA CYS A 24 -8.28 -27.78 -52.23
C CYS A 24 -7.81 -28.65 -51.05
N SER A 25 -7.82 -29.98 -51.23
CA SER A 25 -7.24 -30.92 -50.27
C SER A 25 -5.71 -30.86 -50.29
N SER A 26 -5.09 -31.29 -49.19
CA SER A 26 -3.65 -31.30 -48.89
C SER A 26 -2.81 -32.29 -49.72
N SER A 27 -3.14 -32.44 -51.00
CA SER A 27 -2.39 -33.21 -52.00
C SER A 27 -2.30 -32.43 -53.33
N ALA A 28 -2.15 -31.11 -53.22
CA ALA A 28 -2.02 -30.21 -54.36
C ALA A 28 -0.69 -30.46 -55.08
N THR A 29 -0.75 -31.04 -56.28
CA THR A 29 0.36 -31.03 -57.23
C THR A 29 0.45 -29.60 -57.78
N GLN A 30 1.38 -28.80 -57.26
CA GLN A 30 1.42 -27.36 -57.54
C GLN A 30 2.84 -26.81 -57.60
N VAL A 31 3.01 -25.71 -58.34
CA VAL A 31 4.20 -24.86 -58.33
C VAL A 31 3.78 -23.46 -57.94
N VAL A 32 4.36 -22.94 -56.85
CA VAL A 32 4.21 -21.57 -56.38
C VAL A 32 5.28 -20.73 -57.07
N VAL A 33 4.88 -19.88 -58.02
CA VAL A 33 5.80 -18.95 -58.67
C VAL A 33 5.94 -17.71 -57.79
N ALA A 34 7.14 -17.46 -57.29
CA ALA A 34 7.50 -16.26 -56.55
C ALA A 34 8.33 -15.36 -57.45
N VAL A 35 7.75 -14.24 -57.89
CA VAL A 35 8.45 -13.22 -58.69
C VAL A 35 8.95 -12.12 -57.76
N THR A 36 10.25 -11.88 -57.76
CA THR A 36 10.90 -10.79 -57.03
C THR A 36 11.46 -9.79 -58.03
N ALA A 37 11.26 -8.50 -57.81
CA ALA A 37 12.00 -7.44 -58.52
C ALA A 37 12.90 -6.70 -57.52
N ASP A 38 14.05 -6.21 -57.99
CA ASP A 38 14.89 -5.28 -57.23
C ASP A 38 14.42 -3.83 -57.37
N ASP A 39 14.94 -2.93 -56.53
CA ASP A 39 14.49 -1.54 -56.45
C ASP A 39 14.67 -0.77 -57.77
N ALA A 40 15.68 -1.13 -58.58
CA ALA A 40 15.88 -0.53 -59.89
C ALA A 40 14.71 -0.85 -60.82
N VAL A 41 14.37 -2.14 -60.97
CA VAL A 41 13.21 -2.56 -61.78
C VAL A 41 11.89 -2.02 -61.20
N LEU A 42 11.72 -2.01 -59.88
CA LEU A 42 10.50 -1.49 -59.24
C LEU A 42 10.32 0.02 -59.40
N SER A 43 11.40 0.78 -59.56
CA SER A 43 11.33 2.23 -59.76
C SER A 43 10.83 2.66 -61.15
N GLU A 44 10.94 1.76 -62.15
CA GLU A 44 10.58 2.05 -63.55
C GLU A 44 9.40 1.23 -64.07
N ALA A 45 9.11 0.07 -63.46
CA ALA A 45 8.01 -0.79 -63.87
C ALA A 45 6.62 -0.24 -63.46
N SER A 46 5.74 -0.04 -64.44
CA SER A 46 4.31 0.24 -64.22
C SER A 46 3.52 -1.02 -63.87
N ALA A 47 3.95 -2.19 -64.36
CA ALA A 47 3.31 -3.47 -64.12
C ALA A 47 4.30 -4.64 -64.22
N ILE A 48 4.02 -5.73 -63.50
CA ILE A 48 4.66 -7.03 -63.75
C ILE A 48 3.62 -7.98 -64.34
N ARG A 49 3.92 -8.51 -65.53
CA ARG A 49 3.12 -9.51 -66.23
C ARG A 49 3.73 -10.89 -66.08
N VAL A 50 2.97 -11.84 -65.54
CA VAL A 50 3.34 -13.26 -65.50
C VAL A 50 2.48 -14.04 -66.50
N ARG A 51 3.15 -14.66 -67.48
CA ARG A 51 2.57 -15.63 -68.43
C ARG A 51 2.94 -17.04 -68.00
N VAL A 52 1.98 -17.97 -68.08
CA VAL A 52 2.16 -19.41 -67.88
C VAL A 52 1.68 -20.13 -69.13
N ASP A 53 2.62 -20.77 -69.82
CA ASP A 53 2.44 -21.39 -71.12
C ASP A 53 2.63 -22.91 -71.02
N PRO A 54 1.53 -23.71 -71.05
CA PRO A 54 1.63 -25.17 -71.05
C PRO A 54 2.17 -25.68 -72.40
N LEU A 55 3.39 -26.22 -72.41
CA LEU A 55 4.04 -26.67 -73.63
C LEU A 55 3.58 -28.07 -74.02
N ALA A 56 2.42 -28.12 -74.68
CA ALA A 56 1.92 -29.35 -75.29
C ALA A 56 2.66 -29.66 -76.60
N LEU A 57 3.07 -30.91 -76.77
CA LEU A 57 3.35 -31.49 -78.10
C LEU A 57 2.00 -31.60 -78.83
N GLU A 58 1.72 -30.59 -79.66
CA GLU A 58 0.54 -30.43 -80.54
C GLU A 58 -0.82 -30.27 -79.82
N GLY A 59 -1.27 -29.01 -79.67
CA GLY A 59 -2.69 -28.65 -79.59
C GLY A 59 -3.26 -28.23 -78.22
N GLU A 60 -3.97 -27.10 -78.23
CA GLU A 60 -4.99 -26.67 -77.25
C GLU A 60 -4.58 -26.51 -75.77
N GLY A 61 -3.33 -26.14 -75.51
CA GLY A 61 -2.93 -25.48 -74.26
C GLY A 61 -3.15 -23.96 -74.34
N ALA A 62 -4.21 -23.42 -73.73
CA ALA A 62 -4.42 -21.98 -73.71
C ALA A 62 -3.53 -21.31 -72.64
N ALA A 63 -2.64 -20.42 -73.08
CA ALA A 63 -1.83 -19.56 -72.21
C ALA A 63 -2.67 -18.88 -71.11
N ARG A 64 -2.04 -18.64 -69.95
CA ARG A 64 -2.63 -17.89 -68.85
C ARG A 64 -1.74 -16.70 -68.53
N GLU A 65 -2.28 -15.51 -68.69
CA GLU A 65 -1.60 -14.23 -68.45
C GLU A 65 -2.26 -13.53 -67.27
N ILE A 66 -1.44 -13.05 -66.33
CA ILE A 66 -1.85 -12.25 -65.18
C ILE A 66 -0.92 -11.05 -65.11
N ALA A 67 -1.49 -9.85 -65.07
CA ALA A 67 -0.76 -8.62 -64.85
C ALA A 67 -1.08 -8.05 -63.46
N VAL A 68 -0.05 -7.62 -62.74
CA VAL A 68 -0.14 -6.98 -61.41
C VAL A 68 0.42 -5.56 -61.57
N GLY A 69 -0.29 -4.55 -61.04
CA GLY A 69 0.05 -3.12 -61.23
C GLY A 69 -0.67 -2.43 -62.41
N ALA A 70 -1.48 -3.14 -63.20
CA ALA A 70 -2.13 -2.59 -64.40
C ALA A 70 -3.23 -1.53 -64.16
N ALA A 71 -3.36 -0.99 -62.95
CA ALA A 71 -4.24 0.12 -62.59
C ALA A 71 -3.38 1.31 -62.17
N ALA A 72 -3.60 2.48 -62.79
CA ALA A 72 -2.73 3.66 -62.74
C ALA A 72 -2.61 4.38 -61.36
N THR A 73 -2.94 3.69 -60.26
CA THR A 73 -2.96 4.23 -58.89
C THR A 73 -2.37 3.30 -57.83
N GLU A 74 -1.88 2.10 -58.18
CA GLU A 74 -1.23 1.20 -57.21
C GLU A 74 0.23 0.91 -57.59
N PRO A 75 1.19 1.01 -56.65
CA PRO A 75 2.58 0.68 -56.91
C PRO A 75 2.75 -0.84 -57.11
N VAL A 76 3.66 -1.21 -58.01
CA VAL A 76 4.07 -2.61 -58.18
C VAL A 76 4.73 -3.10 -56.89
N THR A 77 4.20 -4.16 -56.28
CA THR A 77 4.74 -4.76 -55.06
C THR A 77 5.50 -6.05 -55.34
N SER A 78 6.53 -6.30 -54.54
CA SER A 78 7.41 -7.49 -54.60
C SER A 78 7.49 -8.09 -53.19
N PRO A 79 7.41 -9.42 -53.01
CA PRO A 79 7.27 -10.46 -54.03
C PRO A 79 5.82 -10.70 -54.48
N ILE A 80 5.64 -10.97 -55.78
CA ILE A 80 4.36 -11.47 -56.33
C ILE A 80 4.35 -12.99 -56.20
N THR A 81 3.36 -13.54 -55.51
CA THR A 81 3.22 -14.99 -55.30
C THR A 81 2.00 -15.54 -56.05
N LEU A 82 2.23 -16.54 -56.88
CA LEU A 82 1.24 -17.08 -57.82
C LEU A 82 1.14 -18.61 -57.71
N GLY A 83 -0.03 -19.11 -57.35
CA GLY A 83 -0.29 -20.55 -57.30
C GLY A 83 -0.58 -21.09 -58.70
N VAL A 84 0.28 -21.95 -59.23
CA VAL A 84 0.10 -22.68 -60.49
C VAL A 84 -0.26 -24.13 -60.15
N TYR A 85 -1.50 -24.52 -60.44
CA TYR A 85 -2.10 -25.79 -59.99
C TYR A 85 -2.28 -26.75 -61.17
N TYR A 86 -1.81 -27.99 -61.00
CA TYR A 86 -2.06 -29.07 -61.96
C TYR A 86 -3.53 -29.54 -61.90
N ARG A 87 -4.21 -29.56 -63.06
CA ARG A 87 -5.62 -29.98 -63.22
C ARG A 87 -5.78 -31.26 -64.04
N GLY A 88 -4.69 -31.92 -64.44
CA GLY A 88 -4.67 -33.15 -65.23
C GLY A 88 -3.81 -33.08 -66.49
N GLY A 89 -3.51 -34.24 -67.09
CA GLY A 89 -2.71 -34.37 -68.32
C GLY A 89 -1.26 -34.79 -68.08
N ALA A 90 -0.36 -34.50 -69.02
CA ALA A 90 1.09 -34.60 -68.77
C ALA A 90 1.51 -33.66 -67.62
N LEU A 91 2.56 -34.01 -66.86
CA LEU A 91 3.04 -33.18 -65.74
C LEU A 91 3.91 -31.99 -66.18
N GLY A 92 4.16 -31.82 -67.47
CA GLY A 92 5.03 -30.77 -68.00
C GLY A 92 5.62 -31.16 -69.36
N PRO A 93 6.53 -30.33 -69.90
CA PRO A 93 6.94 -29.05 -69.33
C PRO A 93 5.89 -27.94 -69.47
N PHE A 94 6.01 -26.90 -68.65
CA PHE A 94 5.36 -25.60 -68.86
C PHE A 94 6.40 -24.50 -68.69
N GLU A 95 6.26 -23.42 -69.47
CA GLU A 95 7.09 -22.23 -69.36
C GLU A 95 6.36 -21.18 -68.52
N VAL A 96 7.10 -20.47 -67.67
CA VAL A 96 6.63 -19.32 -66.92
C VAL A 96 7.53 -18.15 -67.29
N ARG A 97 6.94 -17.03 -67.69
CA ARG A 97 7.64 -15.80 -68.06
C ARG A 97 7.11 -14.65 -67.23
N ALA A 98 7.99 -13.97 -66.52
CA ALA A 98 7.71 -12.70 -65.85
C ALA A 98 8.36 -11.57 -66.66
N ASP A 99 7.57 -10.57 -67.06
CA ASP A 99 8.01 -9.35 -67.72
C ASP A 99 7.73 -8.15 -66.80
N ALA A 100 8.73 -7.33 -66.51
CA ALA A 100 8.51 -5.97 -66.04
C ALA A 100 8.17 -5.08 -67.24
N LEU A 101 7.12 -4.27 -67.13
CA LEU A 101 6.63 -3.38 -68.17
C LEU A 101 6.75 -1.92 -67.74
N ASP A 102 7.22 -1.04 -68.62
CA ASP A 102 7.22 0.41 -68.40
C ASP A 102 5.81 1.03 -68.54
N ALA A 103 5.70 2.35 -68.45
CA ALA A 103 4.43 3.07 -68.58
C ALA A 103 3.80 3.00 -69.99
N ASP A 104 4.59 2.75 -71.04
CA ASP A 104 4.14 2.60 -72.42
C ASP A 104 3.83 1.13 -72.78
N GLY A 105 4.14 0.19 -71.87
CA GLY A 105 3.91 -1.25 -72.01
C GLY A 105 5.07 -2.00 -72.69
N ALA A 106 6.23 -1.38 -72.88
CA ALA A 106 7.44 -2.06 -73.35
C ALA A 106 8.10 -2.87 -72.23
N VAL A 107 8.81 -3.94 -72.60
CA VAL A 107 9.42 -4.86 -71.62
C VAL A 107 10.79 -4.34 -71.19
N LEU A 108 10.91 -3.95 -69.92
CA LEU A 108 12.17 -3.54 -69.30
C LEU A 108 13.08 -4.75 -69.05
N VAL A 109 12.55 -5.77 -68.37
CA VAL A 109 13.25 -7.01 -67.99
C VAL A 109 12.32 -8.21 -68.20
N SER A 110 12.82 -9.28 -68.84
CA SER A 110 12.07 -10.55 -68.99
C SER A 110 12.85 -11.72 -68.39
N ARG A 111 12.23 -12.42 -67.43
CA ARG A 111 12.76 -13.62 -66.78
C ARG A 111 11.86 -14.81 -67.11
N ALA A 112 12.44 -15.89 -67.62
CA ALA A 112 11.68 -17.09 -67.99
C ALA A 112 12.27 -18.36 -67.33
N ALA A 113 11.42 -19.34 -67.06
CA ALA A 113 11.82 -20.67 -66.65
C ALA A 113 10.85 -21.71 -67.19
N ARG A 114 11.37 -22.89 -67.56
CA ARG A 114 10.58 -24.02 -68.02
C ARG A 114 10.77 -25.17 -67.05
N THR A 115 9.68 -25.68 -66.48
CA THR A 115 9.74 -26.74 -65.46
C THR A 115 8.56 -27.70 -65.56
N SER A 116 8.45 -28.65 -64.63
CA SER A 116 7.38 -29.65 -64.57
C SER A 116 6.84 -29.77 -63.14
N PHE A 117 5.63 -30.30 -63.01
CA PHE A 117 5.04 -30.67 -61.74
C PHE A 117 5.59 -32.00 -61.22
N GLU A 118 5.77 -32.12 -59.90
CA GLU A 118 5.94 -33.41 -59.24
C GLU A 118 4.66 -33.83 -58.52
N ARG A 119 4.18 -35.04 -58.81
CA ARG A 119 2.91 -35.55 -58.28
C ARG A 119 2.91 -35.55 -56.75
N GLY A 120 1.98 -34.80 -56.17
CA GLY A 120 1.81 -34.70 -54.71
C GLY A 120 2.75 -33.71 -54.01
N LYS A 121 3.61 -32.98 -54.73
CA LYS A 121 4.48 -31.95 -54.15
C LYS A 121 3.94 -30.53 -54.37
N SER A 122 4.19 -29.68 -53.38
CA SER A 122 4.18 -28.22 -53.50
C SER A 122 5.62 -27.75 -53.65
N LEU A 123 5.96 -27.17 -54.80
CA LEU A 123 7.30 -26.67 -55.10
C LEU A 123 7.27 -25.15 -55.34
N ARG A 124 8.38 -24.45 -55.12
CA ARG A 124 8.52 -23.00 -55.39
C ARG A 124 9.46 -22.75 -56.57
N LEU A 125 8.97 -22.00 -57.55
CA LEU A 125 9.77 -21.46 -58.66
C LEU A 125 10.06 -19.98 -58.39
N ARG A 126 11.33 -19.63 -58.15
CA ARG A 126 11.76 -18.22 -57.97
C ARG A 126 12.13 -17.59 -59.32
N LEU A 127 11.54 -16.45 -59.65
CA LEU A 127 11.89 -15.63 -60.81
C LEU A 127 12.32 -14.24 -60.36
N SER A 128 13.60 -13.91 -60.47
CA SER A 128 14.11 -12.59 -60.12
C SER A 128 14.26 -11.71 -61.36
N LEU A 129 13.57 -10.57 -61.36
CA LEU A 129 13.75 -9.45 -62.28
C LEU A 129 14.81 -8.54 -61.67
N LEU A 130 15.91 -8.33 -62.40
CA LEU A 130 17.10 -7.66 -61.89
C LEU A 130 17.45 -6.48 -62.80
N GLY A 131 17.77 -5.31 -62.26
CA GLY A 131 18.19 -4.13 -63.02
C GLY A 131 19.34 -4.40 -64.00
N PRO A 132 20.39 -5.16 -63.62
CA PRO A 132 21.45 -5.59 -64.54
C PRO A 132 21.02 -6.44 -65.75
N CYS A 133 19.75 -6.86 -65.83
CA CYS A 133 19.16 -7.57 -66.96
C CYS A 133 18.29 -6.69 -67.87
N GLU A 134 18.20 -5.39 -67.62
CA GLU A 134 17.47 -4.45 -68.47
C GLU A 134 18.09 -4.34 -69.87
N GLY A 135 17.25 -4.43 -70.91
CA GLY A 135 17.70 -4.44 -72.31
C GLY A 135 18.53 -5.66 -72.74
N VAL A 136 18.82 -6.61 -71.83
CA VAL A 136 19.63 -7.80 -72.15
C VAL A 136 18.82 -8.82 -72.93
N THR A 137 19.26 -9.12 -74.15
CA THR A 137 18.70 -10.18 -74.99
C THR A 137 19.58 -11.44 -74.93
N CYS A 138 18.95 -12.59 -74.76
CA CYS A 138 19.60 -13.90 -74.68
C CYS A 138 19.16 -14.81 -75.85
N ASP A 139 19.94 -15.84 -76.14
CA ASP A 139 19.64 -16.83 -77.17
C ASP A 139 18.34 -17.62 -76.89
N ALA A 140 17.80 -18.27 -77.94
CA ALA A 140 16.59 -19.08 -77.83
C ALA A 140 16.74 -20.19 -76.77
N GLY A 141 15.83 -20.22 -75.79
CA GLY A 141 15.92 -21.14 -74.64
C GLY A 141 16.77 -20.62 -73.48
N GLN A 142 17.21 -19.36 -73.50
CA GLN A 142 17.89 -18.71 -72.40
C GLN A 142 17.15 -17.47 -71.85
N THR A 143 17.58 -17.02 -70.68
CA THR A 143 17.04 -15.86 -69.96
C THR A 143 18.15 -15.18 -69.15
N CYS A 144 18.07 -13.86 -68.97
CA CYS A 144 19.07 -13.13 -68.18
C CYS A 144 18.91 -13.42 -66.68
N ALA A 145 20.01 -13.81 -66.02
CA ALA A 145 20.10 -14.13 -64.60
C ALA A 145 21.22 -13.31 -63.92
N ALA A 146 21.33 -13.42 -62.60
CA ALA A 146 22.58 -13.08 -61.91
C ALA A 146 23.77 -13.80 -62.56
N GLY A 147 24.71 -13.03 -63.11
CA GLY A 147 25.87 -13.52 -63.85
C GLY A 147 25.65 -13.78 -65.35
N GLY A 148 24.56 -13.30 -65.96
CA GLY A 148 24.33 -13.34 -67.41
C GLY A 148 23.28 -14.33 -67.90
N CYS A 149 23.25 -14.60 -69.20
CA CYS A 149 22.28 -15.50 -69.82
C CYS A 149 22.46 -16.96 -69.36
N ARG A 150 21.36 -17.60 -68.94
CA ARG A 150 21.30 -19.01 -68.51
C ARG A 150 20.14 -19.73 -69.19
N PRO A 151 20.18 -21.07 -69.37
CA PRO A 151 19.06 -21.85 -69.84
C PRO A 151 17.78 -21.63 -69.00
N ILE A 152 16.61 -21.63 -69.65
CA ILE A 152 15.32 -21.57 -68.96
C ILE A 152 14.92 -22.92 -68.35
N ASP A 153 15.44 -24.03 -68.88
CA ASP A 153 15.05 -25.38 -68.47
C ASP A 153 15.55 -25.69 -67.04
N LEU A 154 14.62 -25.73 -66.09
CA LEU A 154 14.83 -26.07 -64.68
C LEU A 154 14.09 -27.39 -64.36
N PRO A 155 14.80 -28.49 -64.06
CA PRO A 155 14.16 -29.72 -63.63
C PRO A 155 13.40 -29.48 -62.33
N SER A 156 12.28 -30.18 -62.14
CA SER A 156 11.41 -30.01 -60.98
C SER A 156 12.12 -30.30 -59.64
N SER A 157 13.13 -31.16 -59.67
CA SER A 157 13.99 -31.49 -58.53
C SER A 157 14.94 -30.37 -58.10
N ALA A 158 15.01 -29.27 -58.87
CA ALA A 158 15.78 -28.06 -58.56
C ALA A 158 14.88 -26.90 -58.07
N LEU A 159 13.63 -27.19 -57.73
CA LEU A 159 12.69 -26.25 -57.11
C LEU A 159 12.60 -26.50 -55.61
N ASP A 160 12.59 -25.44 -54.80
CA ASP A 160 12.47 -25.55 -53.34
C ASP A 160 11.10 -26.19 -52.95
N PRO A 161 11.00 -26.92 -51.82
CA PRO A 161 9.72 -27.21 -51.19
C PRO A 161 8.94 -25.93 -50.81
N TRP A 162 7.64 -26.05 -50.53
CA TRP A 162 6.82 -24.94 -50.01
C TRP A 162 5.84 -25.43 -48.93
N PRO A 163 5.70 -24.72 -47.78
CA PRO A 163 6.34 -23.45 -47.39
C PRO A 163 7.78 -23.61 -46.87
N THR A 164 8.52 -22.49 -46.74
CA THR A 164 9.88 -22.42 -46.14
C THR A 164 9.99 -21.29 -45.11
N SER A 165 9.20 -21.37 -44.05
CA SER A 165 9.29 -20.45 -42.91
C SER A 165 9.07 -21.23 -41.63
N CYS A 166 10.03 -21.16 -40.72
CA CYS A 166 9.91 -21.67 -39.36
C CYS A 166 8.77 -20.98 -38.60
N ASN A 167 8.31 -21.60 -37.51
CA ASN A 167 7.43 -20.92 -36.56
C ASN A 167 8.17 -19.74 -35.89
N PRO A 168 7.47 -18.78 -35.25
CA PRO A 168 8.10 -17.62 -34.62
C PRO A 168 9.17 -17.92 -33.55
N ASP A 169 9.21 -19.15 -33.04
CA ASP A 169 10.12 -19.61 -31.98
C ASP A 169 11.28 -20.51 -32.49
N GLU A 170 11.23 -20.95 -33.76
CA GLU A 170 12.18 -21.90 -34.36
C GLU A 170 13.02 -21.18 -35.43
N TYR A 171 14.30 -21.53 -35.57
CA TYR A 171 15.20 -20.86 -36.52
C TYR A 171 16.04 -21.85 -37.34
N ASP A 172 16.26 -21.47 -38.61
CA ASP A 172 17.13 -22.14 -39.58
C ASP A 172 18.58 -21.65 -39.37
N CYS A 173 19.38 -22.46 -38.69
CA CYS A 173 20.64 -22.09 -38.08
C CYS A 173 21.86 -22.22 -39.00
N ASP A 174 21.81 -23.09 -40.01
CA ASP A 174 22.84 -23.19 -41.04
C ASP A 174 22.44 -22.57 -42.39
N ARG A 175 21.17 -22.17 -42.53
CA ARG A 175 20.53 -21.55 -43.71
C ARG A 175 20.27 -22.53 -44.85
N ASP A 176 20.25 -23.83 -44.57
CA ASP A 176 19.83 -24.87 -45.51
C ASP A 176 18.33 -25.17 -45.35
N ALA A 177 17.51 -24.43 -46.08
CA ALA A 177 16.06 -24.64 -46.15
C ALA A 177 15.62 -26.01 -46.73
N SER A 178 16.52 -26.99 -46.88
CA SER A 178 16.23 -28.36 -47.32
C SER A 178 16.15 -29.41 -46.20
N ASP A 179 16.66 -29.15 -44.98
CA ASP A 179 16.53 -30.08 -43.84
C ASP A 179 15.70 -29.56 -42.65
N GLY A 180 15.54 -28.24 -42.46
CA GLY A 180 14.32 -27.70 -41.82
C GLY A 180 14.44 -26.41 -41.01
N CYS A 181 14.27 -26.58 -39.69
CA CYS A 181 14.47 -25.57 -38.65
C CYS A 181 15.09 -26.32 -37.46
N GLU A 182 16.31 -26.00 -37.06
CA GLU A 182 17.14 -26.92 -36.27
C GLU A 182 17.14 -26.62 -34.77
N SER A 183 16.78 -25.39 -34.37
CA SER A 183 16.75 -25.01 -32.95
C SER A 183 15.60 -24.08 -32.54
N ASP A 184 15.25 -24.15 -31.25
CA ASP A 184 14.28 -23.30 -30.54
C ASP A 184 15.05 -22.21 -29.78
N LEU A 185 14.79 -20.94 -30.13
CA LEU A 185 15.51 -19.78 -29.62
C LEU A 185 15.18 -19.43 -28.15
N ARG A 186 14.35 -20.24 -27.49
CA ARG A 186 14.01 -20.16 -26.06
C ARG A 186 14.78 -21.20 -25.23
N THR A 187 15.69 -21.95 -25.84
CA THR A 187 16.59 -22.85 -25.11
C THR A 187 17.83 -22.11 -24.62
N THR A 188 18.50 -22.64 -23.60
CA THR A 188 19.79 -22.10 -23.12
C THR A 188 20.97 -22.40 -24.06
N ALA A 189 20.75 -23.14 -25.15
CA ALA A 189 21.77 -23.45 -26.16
C ALA A 189 21.82 -22.40 -27.29
N ASP A 190 20.67 -21.81 -27.64
CA ASP A 190 20.51 -20.92 -28.81
C ASP A 190 19.69 -19.67 -28.45
N CYS A 191 19.91 -19.11 -27.25
CA CYS A 191 19.04 -18.09 -26.68
C CYS A 191 19.08 -16.78 -27.48
N GLY A 192 17.97 -16.44 -28.14
CA GLY A 192 17.87 -15.26 -29.01
C GLY A 192 18.62 -15.37 -30.34
N GLY A 193 19.30 -16.49 -30.61
CA GLY A 193 20.01 -16.73 -31.86
C GLY A 193 20.86 -17.99 -31.84
N CYS A 194 21.08 -18.57 -33.02
CA CYS A 194 21.83 -19.82 -33.18
C CYS A 194 23.27 -19.71 -32.65
N GLY A 195 23.66 -20.67 -31.81
CA GLY A 195 24.95 -20.71 -31.13
C GLY A 195 25.10 -19.73 -29.96
N LEU A 196 24.07 -18.96 -29.60
CA LEU A 196 24.07 -18.07 -28.44
C LEU A 196 23.73 -18.85 -27.16
N SER A 197 24.62 -19.75 -26.75
CA SER A 197 24.47 -20.49 -25.51
C SER A 197 24.63 -19.56 -24.31
N CYS A 198 23.71 -19.61 -23.36
CA CYS A 198 23.84 -18.86 -22.11
C CYS A 198 25.07 -19.34 -21.33
N ALA A 199 25.91 -18.39 -20.91
CA ALA A 199 27.11 -18.69 -20.16
C ALA A 199 26.76 -19.41 -18.84
N ALA A 200 27.62 -20.35 -18.43
CA ALA A 200 27.45 -21.03 -17.16
C ALA A 200 27.86 -20.10 -16.00
N GLU A 201 26.89 -19.36 -15.47
CA GLU A 201 27.03 -18.47 -14.31
C GLU A 201 27.56 -19.23 -13.06
N PRO A 202 28.47 -18.63 -12.28
CA PRO A 202 28.94 -19.20 -11.02
C PRO A 202 27.78 -19.51 -10.07
N ASN A 203 27.69 -20.77 -9.65
CA ASN A 203 26.66 -21.30 -8.74
C ASN A 203 25.19 -20.97 -9.08
N ALA A 204 24.88 -20.59 -10.31
CA ALA A 204 23.52 -20.29 -10.73
C ALA A 204 23.04 -21.23 -11.85
N THR A 205 21.75 -21.16 -12.15
CA THR A 205 21.10 -21.91 -13.24
C THR A 205 20.57 -20.92 -14.27
N ALA A 206 21.20 -20.89 -15.44
CA ALA A 206 20.75 -20.05 -16.56
C ALA A 206 19.40 -20.54 -17.14
N THR A 207 18.64 -19.60 -17.69
CA THR A 207 17.44 -19.80 -18.51
C THR A 207 17.47 -18.82 -19.69
N CYS A 208 16.66 -19.08 -20.70
CA CYS A 208 16.42 -18.12 -21.77
C CYS A 208 15.01 -17.55 -21.58
N GLU A 209 14.89 -16.24 -21.36
CA GLU A 209 13.61 -15.56 -21.21
C GLU A 209 13.49 -14.50 -22.30
N THR A 210 12.46 -14.63 -23.15
CA THR A 210 12.21 -13.72 -24.30
C THR A 210 13.38 -13.57 -25.30
N GLY A 211 14.25 -14.58 -25.41
CA GLY A 211 15.43 -14.53 -26.27
C GLY A 211 16.63 -13.79 -25.65
N VAL A 212 16.61 -13.57 -24.34
CA VAL A 212 17.73 -13.02 -23.57
C VAL A 212 18.13 -14.03 -22.49
N CYS A 213 19.42 -14.25 -22.31
CA CYS A 213 19.92 -15.08 -21.22
C CYS A 213 19.64 -14.41 -19.88
N ALA A 214 19.02 -15.14 -18.97
CA ALA A 214 18.66 -14.68 -17.65
C ALA A 214 18.96 -15.78 -16.62
N ARG A 215 19.15 -15.39 -15.38
CA ARG A 215 19.32 -16.32 -14.26
C ARG A 215 17.96 -16.80 -13.76
N LYS A 216 17.77 -18.12 -13.65
CA LYS A 216 16.53 -18.72 -13.14
C LYS A 216 16.48 -18.81 -11.61
N ALA A 217 17.58 -19.24 -11.01
CA ALA A 217 17.75 -19.42 -9.58
C ALA A 217 19.23 -19.71 -9.25
N CYS A 218 19.65 -19.38 -8.03
CA CYS A 218 20.87 -19.92 -7.44
C CYS A 218 20.76 -21.44 -7.23
N LYS A 219 21.91 -22.14 -7.26
CA LYS A 219 22.01 -23.53 -6.82
C LYS A 219 21.81 -23.59 -5.30
N GLU A 220 21.39 -24.76 -4.82
CA GLU A 220 21.09 -24.97 -3.41
C GLU A 220 22.26 -24.51 -2.52
N GLY A 221 21.95 -23.60 -1.60
CA GLY A 221 22.88 -23.04 -0.63
C GLY A 221 23.74 -21.87 -1.09
N PHE A 222 23.50 -21.33 -2.28
CA PHE A 222 24.09 -20.08 -2.75
C PHE A 222 23.03 -18.98 -2.82
N PHE A 223 23.47 -17.75 -2.59
CA PHE A 223 22.70 -16.54 -2.78
C PHE A 223 23.48 -15.57 -3.67
N ASP A 224 22.73 -14.63 -4.19
CA ASP A 224 23.18 -13.42 -4.88
C ASP A 224 22.77 -12.27 -4.00
N CYS A 225 23.75 -11.52 -3.53
CA CYS A 225 23.56 -10.50 -2.51
C CYS A 225 23.81 -9.08 -3.03
N ASP A 226 24.43 -8.90 -4.20
CA ASP A 226 24.59 -7.58 -4.83
C ASP A 226 23.55 -7.31 -5.94
N GLY A 227 22.88 -8.33 -6.44
CA GLY A 227 21.86 -8.26 -7.49
C GLY A 227 22.43 -8.21 -8.91
N GLU A 228 23.73 -8.43 -9.09
CA GLU A 228 24.42 -8.28 -10.37
C GLU A 228 24.37 -9.59 -11.19
N PRO A 229 23.56 -9.68 -12.26
CA PRO A 229 23.38 -10.93 -13.01
C PRO A 229 24.69 -11.49 -13.59
N ASP A 230 25.66 -10.62 -13.92
CA ASP A 230 26.90 -11.01 -14.60
C ASP A 230 27.89 -11.81 -13.71
N ASN A 231 27.75 -11.79 -12.38
CA ASN A 231 28.66 -12.48 -11.46
C ASN A 231 28.09 -13.79 -10.84
N GLY A 232 26.77 -14.00 -10.89
CA GLY A 232 26.09 -15.27 -10.64
C GLY A 232 25.39 -15.38 -9.28
N CYS A 233 25.83 -16.34 -8.46
CA CYS A 233 25.47 -16.47 -7.05
C CYS A 233 26.75 -16.73 -6.23
N GLU A 234 27.36 -15.63 -5.84
CA GLU A 234 28.69 -15.48 -5.26
C GLU A 234 28.76 -15.82 -3.76
N SER A 235 27.65 -15.66 -3.05
CA SER A 235 27.56 -15.76 -1.58
C SER A 235 27.04 -17.13 -1.11
N LYS A 236 27.52 -17.66 0.03
CA LYS A 236 27.00 -18.92 0.62
C LYS A 236 26.18 -18.66 1.88
N HIS A 237 24.99 -19.28 1.97
CA HIS A 237 24.05 -19.17 3.10
C HIS A 237 24.53 -19.70 4.47
N ARG A 238 25.77 -20.22 4.56
CA ARG A 238 26.39 -20.81 5.76
C ARG A 238 27.73 -20.18 6.14
N GLU A 239 28.09 -19.10 5.45
CA GLU A 239 29.23 -18.27 5.85
C GLU A 239 28.75 -17.23 6.83
N LEU A 240 29.62 -16.84 7.77
CA LEU A 240 29.22 -16.04 8.93
C LEU A 240 28.63 -14.69 8.52
N ASP A 241 29.08 -14.11 7.40
CA ASP A 241 28.60 -12.82 6.88
C ASP A 241 27.23 -12.88 6.17
N ASN A 242 26.76 -14.08 5.81
CA ASN A 242 25.54 -14.31 5.01
C ASN A 242 24.72 -15.48 5.59
N CYS A 243 24.48 -15.45 6.90
CA CYS A 243 23.90 -16.58 7.59
C CYS A 243 22.39 -16.67 7.37
N GLY A 244 21.94 -17.69 6.65
CA GLY A 244 20.53 -17.91 6.32
C GLY A 244 19.93 -16.95 5.27
N ALA A 245 20.46 -15.72 5.16
CA ALA A 245 20.12 -14.73 4.14
C ALA A 245 21.30 -13.80 3.81
N CYS A 246 21.18 -13.04 2.72
CA CYS A 246 22.16 -12.03 2.33
C CYS A 246 22.30 -10.91 3.35
N HIS A 247 23.54 -10.45 3.57
CA HIS A 247 23.88 -9.35 4.47
C HIS A 247 23.37 -9.54 5.91
N MET A 248 23.22 -10.79 6.35
CA MET A 248 22.88 -11.18 7.71
C MET A 248 24.14 -11.75 8.41
N PRO A 249 25.04 -10.89 8.91
CA PRO A 249 26.20 -11.34 9.66
C PRO A 249 25.76 -11.94 11.00
N CYS A 250 26.17 -13.18 11.25
CA CYS A 250 25.96 -13.91 12.48
C CYS A 250 26.99 -13.46 13.53
N ALA A 251 26.70 -12.33 14.17
CA ALA A 251 27.49 -11.75 15.26
C ALA A 251 26.66 -11.76 16.54
N LEU A 252 27.13 -12.49 17.56
CA LEU A 252 26.40 -12.71 18.81
C LEU A 252 27.10 -11.98 19.98
N PRO A 253 26.36 -11.30 20.88
CA PRO A 253 26.95 -10.68 22.06
C PRO A 253 27.66 -11.69 22.95
N ASN A 254 28.91 -11.40 23.30
CA ASN A 254 29.74 -12.18 24.23
C ASN A 254 29.86 -13.68 23.88
N ALA A 255 29.77 -14.01 22.60
CA ALA A 255 29.77 -15.39 22.12
C ALA A 255 30.44 -15.53 20.76
N SER A 256 31.18 -16.63 20.60
CA SER A 256 31.56 -17.14 19.29
C SER A 256 30.34 -17.75 18.60
N ALA A 257 30.16 -17.44 17.32
CA ALA A 257 28.95 -17.76 16.56
C ALA A 257 29.20 -18.82 15.45
N SER A 258 28.15 -19.57 15.11
CA SER A 258 28.14 -20.64 14.10
C SER A 258 27.00 -20.44 13.12
N CYS A 259 27.22 -20.83 11.85
CA CYS A 259 26.18 -20.88 10.81
C CYS A 259 26.15 -22.24 10.06
N ALA A 260 26.65 -23.31 10.68
CA ALA A 260 26.80 -24.61 10.00
C ALA A 260 25.47 -25.23 9.52
N THR A 261 24.37 -24.88 10.18
CA THR A 261 22.99 -25.31 9.91
C THR A 261 22.24 -24.40 8.92
N GLY A 262 22.75 -23.20 8.64
CA GLY A 262 22.03 -22.14 7.92
C GLY A 262 21.19 -21.24 8.84
N THR A 263 21.26 -21.45 10.16
CA THR A 263 20.76 -20.55 11.20
C THR A 263 21.92 -20.08 12.07
N CYS A 264 21.83 -18.86 12.62
CA CYS A 264 22.84 -18.33 13.51
C CYS A 264 22.70 -18.96 14.89
N GLU A 265 23.77 -19.57 15.39
CA GLU A 265 23.80 -20.38 16.62
C GLU A 265 25.00 -20.00 17.50
N VAL A 266 24.84 -20.03 18.83
CA VAL A 266 25.96 -19.91 19.77
C VAL A 266 26.85 -21.13 19.64
N ALA A 267 28.12 -20.93 19.29
CA ALA A 267 29.13 -22.00 19.23
C ALA A 267 29.76 -22.23 20.62
N ALA A 268 30.10 -21.13 21.30
CA ALA A 268 30.54 -21.09 22.70
C ALA A 268 30.50 -19.64 23.20
N CYS A 269 30.13 -19.44 24.47
CA CYS A 269 30.28 -18.15 25.15
C CYS A 269 31.76 -17.75 25.29
N ASP A 270 32.02 -16.45 25.36
CA ASP A 270 33.32 -15.90 25.73
C ASP A 270 33.66 -16.22 27.20
N ASP A 271 34.95 -16.19 27.55
CA ASP A 271 35.42 -16.55 28.90
C ASP A 271 34.75 -15.67 30.00
N GLY A 272 34.03 -16.35 30.90
CA GLY A 272 33.27 -15.73 31.99
C GLY A 272 31.80 -15.44 31.67
N TRP A 273 31.36 -15.60 30.41
CA TRP A 273 29.97 -15.42 30.01
C TRP A 273 29.19 -16.72 29.98
N LEU A 274 27.88 -16.60 30.15
CA LEU A 274 26.94 -17.70 30.22
C LEU A 274 25.63 -17.33 29.50
N ASP A 275 25.28 -18.12 28.50
CA ASP A 275 23.92 -18.29 27.99
C ASP A 275 23.09 -18.98 29.09
N VAL A 276 22.00 -18.34 29.52
CA VAL A 276 21.10 -18.85 30.57
C VAL A 276 19.76 -19.31 30.00
N ASN A 277 19.31 -18.72 28.89
CA ASN A 277 17.97 -18.96 28.31
C ASN A 277 17.96 -20.02 27.18
N GLY A 278 19.11 -20.31 26.57
CA GLY A 278 19.29 -21.19 25.41
C GLY A 278 18.91 -20.56 24.07
N GLU A 279 18.76 -19.24 23.99
CA GLU A 279 18.28 -18.50 22.83
C GLU A 279 19.47 -17.89 22.06
N PRO A 280 19.74 -18.31 20.80
CA PRO A 280 20.90 -17.80 20.08
C PRO A 280 20.86 -16.31 19.73
N SER A 281 19.70 -15.64 19.83
CA SER A 281 19.52 -14.28 19.33
C SER A 281 20.09 -13.18 20.24
N ASP A 282 20.17 -13.40 21.56
CA ASP A 282 20.75 -12.48 22.54
C ASP A 282 22.18 -12.88 23.00
N GLY A 283 22.62 -14.11 22.71
CA GLY A 283 24.03 -14.51 22.71
C GLY A 283 24.46 -15.27 23.96
N CYS A 284 25.26 -14.62 24.80
CA CYS A 284 25.50 -15.06 26.17
C CYS A 284 25.30 -13.86 27.12
N GLU A 285 24.21 -13.91 27.89
CA GLU A 285 23.61 -12.74 28.54
C GLU A 285 24.26 -12.39 29.87
N VAL A 286 24.87 -13.37 30.55
CA VAL A 286 25.26 -13.25 31.96
C VAL A 286 26.77 -13.35 32.15
N ASP A 287 27.38 -12.28 32.68
CA ASP A 287 28.76 -12.30 33.17
C ASP A 287 28.82 -12.96 34.57
N THR A 288 29.30 -14.20 34.60
CA THR A 288 29.43 -15.00 35.84
C THR A 288 30.44 -14.42 36.83
N ARG A 289 31.24 -13.41 36.46
CA ARG A 289 32.22 -12.78 37.37
C ARG A 289 31.59 -11.70 38.25
N THR A 290 30.40 -11.21 37.89
CA THR A 290 29.69 -10.10 38.55
C THR A 290 28.22 -10.41 38.84
N SER A 291 27.64 -11.42 38.20
CA SER A 291 26.27 -11.85 38.44
C SER A 291 26.08 -12.51 39.80
N VAL A 292 25.35 -11.84 40.70
CA VAL A 292 24.96 -12.36 42.03
C VAL A 292 24.11 -13.64 41.91
N LEU A 293 23.43 -13.88 40.78
CA LEU A 293 22.59 -15.07 40.55
C LEU A 293 23.33 -16.25 39.92
N HIS A 294 24.49 -16.01 39.30
CA HIS A 294 25.25 -16.99 38.52
C HIS A 294 26.76 -16.85 38.77
N CYS A 295 27.15 -16.67 40.03
CA CYS A 295 28.51 -16.30 40.41
C CYS A 295 29.48 -17.49 40.22
N GLY A 296 30.38 -17.36 39.25
CA GLY A 296 31.34 -18.40 38.83
C GLY A 296 30.72 -19.61 38.10
N SER A 297 29.40 -19.82 38.14
CA SER A 297 28.73 -20.91 37.40
C SER A 297 27.20 -20.75 37.31
N ARG A 298 26.56 -21.55 36.44
CA ARG A 298 25.12 -21.44 36.08
C ARG A 298 24.13 -21.52 37.24
N ASP A 299 24.41 -22.27 38.29
CA ASP A 299 23.46 -22.50 39.39
C ASP A 299 24.02 -22.08 40.76
N HIS A 300 24.86 -21.04 40.77
CA HIS A 300 25.57 -20.54 41.96
C HIS A 300 25.13 -19.10 42.28
N ALA A 301 23.91 -18.97 42.80
CA ALA A 301 23.45 -17.70 43.36
C ALA A 301 24.10 -17.46 44.74
N CYS A 302 24.56 -16.25 44.97
CA CYS A 302 25.07 -15.83 46.27
C CYS A 302 23.94 -15.76 47.32
N PRO A 303 24.26 -15.83 48.63
CA PRO A 303 23.27 -15.88 49.68
C PRO A 303 22.28 -14.70 49.62
N PRO A 304 20.96 -14.95 49.57
CA PRO A 304 19.97 -13.88 49.52
C PRO A 304 19.82 -13.23 50.89
N ASN A 305 19.92 -11.90 50.95
CA ASN A 305 19.80 -11.08 52.17
C ASN A 305 20.75 -11.52 53.30
N PRO A 306 22.09 -11.41 53.13
CA PRO A 306 23.03 -11.58 54.24
C PRO A 306 22.76 -10.54 55.34
N ASP A 307 22.92 -10.91 56.61
CA ASP A 307 22.63 -10.00 57.73
C ASP A 307 23.57 -8.78 57.70
N GLY A 308 23.01 -7.56 57.72
CA GLY A 308 23.81 -6.32 57.79
C GLY A 308 24.65 -5.99 56.55
N GLY A 309 24.28 -6.48 55.37
CA GLY A 309 24.93 -6.11 54.11
C GLY A 309 24.16 -6.57 52.88
N ARG A 310 24.81 -6.49 51.72
CA ARG A 310 24.29 -7.04 50.45
C ARG A 310 25.25 -8.06 49.85
N ALA A 311 24.73 -9.13 49.28
CA ALA A 311 25.55 -10.09 48.55
C ALA A 311 26.01 -9.49 47.21
N ALA A 312 27.28 -9.69 46.89
CA ALA A 312 27.90 -9.32 45.63
C ALA A 312 28.73 -10.49 45.07
N CYS A 313 29.08 -10.42 43.79
CA CYS A 313 29.97 -11.37 43.13
C CYS A 313 31.20 -10.61 42.64
N ASP A 314 32.39 -11.00 43.11
CA ASP A 314 33.67 -10.45 42.64
C ASP A 314 34.54 -11.60 42.09
N GLY A 315 34.99 -11.46 40.85
CA GLY A 315 35.81 -12.46 40.18
C GLY A 315 35.19 -13.86 40.04
N GLY A 316 33.87 -14.01 40.22
CA GLY A 316 33.18 -15.30 40.28
C GLY A 316 33.17 -15.96 41.66
N VAL A 317 33.45 -15.20 42.73
CA VAL A 317 33.33 -15.61 44.13
C VAL A 317 32.28 -14.73 44.82
N CYS A 318 31.39 -15.33 45.60
CA CYS A 318 30.42 -14.59 46.40
C CYS A 318 31.11 -13.91 47.59
N ILE A 319 30.82 -12.62 47.78
CA ILE A 319 31.27 -11.78 48.89
C ILE A 319 30.07 -11.02 49.45
N VAL A 320 30.22 -10.39 50.62
CA VAL A 320 29.21 -9.48 51.18
C VAL A 320 29.79 -8.07 51.28
N GLU A 321 29.09 -7.11 50.68
CA GLU A 321 29.36 -5.70 50.87
C GLU A 321 28.56 -5.22 52.09
N CYS A 322 29.26 -5.05 53.22
CA CYS A 322 28.65 -4.68 54.49
C CYS A 322 28.00 -3.29 54.46
N ASP A 323 26.91 -3.16 55.21
CA ASP A 323 26.31 -1.86 55.51
C ASP A 323 27.27 -1.01 56.38
N PRO A 324 27.15 0.33 56.35
CA PRO A 324 27.91 1.20 57.24
C PRO A 324 27.81 0.78 58.71
N GLY A 325 28.97 0.74 59.38
CA GLY A 325 29.07 0.29 60.77
C GLY A 325 28.94 -1.22 60.98
N ARG A 326 28.95 -2.05 59.93
CA ARG A 326 29.07 -3.51 60.00
C ARG A 326 30.42 -4.02 59.48
N ALA A 327 30.77 -5.25 59.86
CA ALA A 327 31.83 -6.03 59.24
C ALA A 327 31.45 -7.52 59.23
N ASP A 328 31.87 -8.21 58.18
CA ASP A 328 32.02 -9.67 58.12
C ASP A 328 33.36 -9.99 58.77
N CYS A 329 33.36 -10.81 59.82
CA CYS A 329 34.56 -11.13 60.60
C CYS A 329 34.96 -12.61 60.57
N ASP A 330 34.21 -13.47 59.87
CA ASP A 330 34.59 -14.85 59.58
C ASP A 330 34.84 -15.15 58.09
N ASP A 331 34.71 -14.14 57.22
CA ASP A 331 34.78 -14.19 55.75
C ASP A 331 33.74 -15.19 55.17
N ASP A 332 32.64 -15.47 55.88
CA ASP A 332 31.56 -16.36 55.42
C ASP A 332 30.36 -15.55 54.89
N PRO A 333 30.18 -15.47 53.56
CA PRO A 333 29.11 -14.68 52.96
C PRO A 333 27.70 -15.22 53.26
N THR A 334 27.57 -16.40 53.89
CA THR A 334 26.28 -16.97 54.31
C THR A 334 25.79 -16.43 55.66
N THR A 335 26.70 -15.97 56.53
CA THR A 335 26.39 -15.29 57.80
C THR A 335 26.30 -13.78 57.64
N GLY A 336 26.99 -13.22 56.65
CA GLY A 336 26.91 -11.79 56.33
C GLY A 336 27.86 -10.95 57.16
N CYS A 337 27.43 -9.75 57.53
CA CYS A 337 28.22 -8.81 58.32
C CYS A 337 27.69 -8.75 59.75
N GLU A 338 27.97 -9.82 60.48
CA GLU A 338 27.45 -10.13 61.81
C GLU A 338 28.04 -9.25 62.93
N ALA A 339 29.18 -8.61 62.68
CA ALA A 339 29.84 -7.73 63.62
C ALA A 339 29.36 -6.28 63.54
N HIS A 340 28.93 -5.74 64.68
CA HIS A 340 28.61 -4.32 64.86
C HIS A 340 29.88 -3.53 65.25
N LEU A 341 30.29 -2.55 64.43
CA LEU A 341 31.52 -1.78 64.68
C LEU A 341 31.39 -0.74 65.82
N ASP A 342 30.18 -0.50 66.31
CA ASP A 342 29.89 0.31 67.50
C ASP A 342 29.76 -0.54 68.78
N ALA A 343 29.94 -1.87 68.71
CA ALA A 343 29.88 -2.75 69.87
C ALA A 343 31.25 -2.83 70.59
N PRO A 344 31.29 -2.88 71.94
CA PRO A 344 32.55 -2.97 72.70
C PRO A 344 33.45 -4.19 72.43
N LYS A 345 33.00 -5.20 71.66
CA LYS A 345 33.79 -6.37 71.27
C LYS A 345 34.54 -6.20 69.95
N THR A 346 34.06 -5.30 69.09
CA THR A 346 34.38 -5.21 67.65
C THR A 346 34.54 -3.73 67.25
N CYS A 347 35.01 -2.91 68.19
CA CYS A 347 34.94 -1.45 68.13
C CYS A 347 35.85 -0.88 67.03
N GLY A 348 35.29 -0.53 65.88
CA GLY A 348 36.06 -0.11 64.70
C GLY A 348 36.80 -1.24 63.97
N GLY A 349 36.61 -2.50 64.36
CA GLY A 349 37.15 -3.66 63.65
C GLY A 349 36.97 -4.98 64.40
N CYS A 350 36.97 -6.09 63.68
CA CYS A 350 36.69 -7.45 64.17
C CYS A 350 37.45 -7.83 65.46
N ASP A 351 38.75 -7.56 65.51
CA ASP A 351 39.60 -7.91 66.66
C ASP A 351 39.72 -6.81 67.73
N HIS A 352 38.94 -5.73 67.64
CA HIS A 352 39.12 -4.53 68.47
C HIS A 352 38.19 -4.50 69.70
N ALA A 353 38.47 -5.36 70.68
CA ALA A 353 37.72 -5.42 71.93
C ALA A 353 38.16 -4.35 72.94
N CYS A 354 37.23 -3.50 73.38
CA CYS A 354 37.44 -2.50 74.40
C CYS A 354 37.64 -3.12 75.79
N THR A 355 38.69 -2.69 76.51
CA THR A 355 39.06 -3.24 77.82
C THR A 355 38.75 -2.26 78.96
N GLY A 356 38.16 -2.74 80.05
CA GLY A 356 37.85 -1.93 81.23
C GLY A 356 36.73 -2.51 82.09
N SER A 357 36.38 -1.83 83.19
CA SER A 357 35.25 -2.22 84.05
C SER A 357 33.87 -1.79 83.52
N THR A 358 33.84 -0.83 82.59
CA THR A 358 32.69 -0.51 81.73
C THR A 358 33.24 -0.08 80.35
N PRO A 359 33.56 -1.04 79.46
CA PRO A 359 34.13 -0.72 78.16
C PRO A 359 33.04 -0.14 77.25
N VAL A 360 33.24 1.08 76.77
CA VAL A 360 32.32 1.78 75.86
C VAL A 360 33.04 2.00 74.53
N CYS A 361 32.44 1.55 73.44
CA CYS A 361 32.82 1.96 72.10
C CYS A 361 32.09 3.28 71.78
N SER A 362 32.81 4.28 71.30
CA SER A 362 32.23 5.59 70.98
C SER A 362 32.91 6.17 69.75
N GLY A 363 32.11 6.69 68.83
CA GLY A 363 32.61 7.25 67.59
C GLY A 363 31.52 7.40 66.54
N SER A 364 31.92 7.61 65.29
CA SER A 364 31.05 7.65 64.13
C SER A 364 31.78 7.07 62.92
N GLU A 365 31.06 6.69 61.86
CA GLU A 365 31.67 6.25 60.61
C GLU A 365 32.57 7.33 59.97
N ALA A 366 32.31 8.61 60.24
CA ALA A 366 33.09 9.74 59.74
C ALA A 366 34.35 10.03 60.57
N ASP A 367 34.32 9.72 61.87
CA ASP A 367 35.39 10.05 62.84
C ASP A 367 36.24 8.82 63.24
N GLY A 368 35.78 7.61 62.91
CA GLY A 368 36.26 6.35 63.47
C GLY A 368 35.53 5.97 64.76
N PHE A 369 35.66 4.70 65.15
CA PHE A 369 35.19 4.17 66.44
C PHE A 369 36.39 3.97 67.37
N ASP A 370 36.29 4.48 68.61
CA ASP A 370 37.35 4.42 69.60
C ASP A 370 36.82 3.88 70.95
N CYS A 371 37.66 3.13 71.65
CA CYS A 371 37.37 2.66 73.00
C CYS A 371 37.57 3.78 74.03
N ILE A 372 36.47 4.26 74.64
CA ILE A 372 36.53 5.31 75.67
C ILE A 372 36.31 4.75 77.08
N SER A 373 37.05 5.31 78.04
CA SER A 373 36.92 5.02 79.46
C SER A 373 36.38 6.26 80.21
N GLY A 374 35.07 6.52 80.13
CA GLY A 374 34.50 7.71 80.78
C GLY A 374 33.05 8.05 80.41
N THR A 375 32.73 9.34 80.54
CA THR A 375 31.42 9.92 80.22
C THR A 375 31.29 10.25 78.74
N CYS A 376 30.13 9.93 78.17
CA CYS A 376 29.75 10.28 76.80
C CYS A 376 29.90 11.78 76.51
N SER A 377 30.27 12.11 75.27
CA SER A 377 30.57 13.49 74.83
C SER A 377 29.83 13.82 73.53
N PRO A 378 29.54 15.10 73.23
CA PRO A 378 28.90 15.49 71.96
C PRO A 378 29.69 14.96 70.75
N PRO A 379 29.02 14.52 69.67
CA PRO A 379 27.59 14.67 69.39
C PRO A 379 26.66 13.62 70.03
N ARG A 380 27.18 12.67 70.82
CA ARG A 380 26.42 11.59 71.47
C ARG A 380 26.55 11.69 73.02
N PRO A 381 25.87 12.65 73.67
CA PRO A 381 26.09 12.95 75.09
C PRO A 381 25.43 11.99 76.08
N ASP A 382 24.49 11.15 75.64
CA ASP A 382 23.62 10.37 76.51
C ASP A 382 24.14 8.94 76.67
N ARG A 383 24.27 8.45 77.91
CA ARG A 383 24.74 7.09 78.20
C ARG A 383 23.57 6.12 78.33
N CYS A 384 23.46 5.18 77.40
CA CYS A 384 22.49 4.10 77.44
C CYS A 384 23.21 2.76 77.66
N GLY A 385 23.40 2.40 78.94
CA GLY A 385 24.13 1.19 79.34
C GLY A 385 25.62 1.28 79.00
N ASP A 386 26.05 0.51 78.02
CA ASP A 386 27.44 0.42 77.55
C ASP A 386 27.69 1.19 76.23
N SER A 387 26.69 1.92 75.72
CA SER A 387 26.78 2.73 74.50
C SER A 387 26.52 4.22 74.76
N CYS A 388 27.18 5.08 73.97
CA CYS A 388 26.93 6.52 73.93
C CYS A 388 26.07 6.90 72.72
N VAL A 389 24.93 7.54 72.97
CA VAL A 389 23.94 7.89 71.95
C VAL A 389 23.51 9.36 72.09
N ASN A 390 22.65 9.83 71.20
CA ASN A 390 21.99 11.12 71.32
C ASN A 390 20.49 10.88 71.32
N THR A 391 19.82 11.05 72.47
CA THR A 391 18.38 10.74 72.55
C THR A 391 17.50 11.70 71.77
N LYS A 392 18.06 12.80 71.22
CA LYS A 392 17.33 13.75 70.38
C LYS A 392 17.28 13.38 68.90
N THR A 393 18.21 12.54 68.44
CA THR A 393 18.37 12.21 67.01
C THR A 393 18.52 10.72 66.73
N SER A 394 18.74 9.88 67.76
CA SER A 394 18.88 8.44 67.61
C SER A 394 17.52 7.75 67.51
N VAL A 395 17.24 7.13 66.35
CA VAL A 395 16.01 6.37 66.08
C VAL A 395 15.80 5.22 67.08
N ASN A 396 16.88 4.63 67.59
CA ASN A 396 16.85 3.50 68.54
C ASN A 396 16.80 3.91 70.03
N HIS A 397 16.91 5.20 70.34
CA HIS A 397 16.96 5.73 71.71
C HIS A 397 16.24 7.10 71.80
N CYS A 398 15.13 7.24 71.08
CA CYS A 398 14.48 8.54 70.90
C CYS A 398 13.73 8.97 72.17
N GLY A 399 14.06 10.14 72.70
CA GLY A 399 13.55 10.68 73.97
C GLY A 399 14.20 10.04 75.21
N GLU A 400 14.30 8.70 75.25
CA GLU A 400 14.96 7.96 76.32
C GLU A 400 15.68 6.69 75.83
N CYS A 401 16.53 6.12 76.70
CA CYS A 401 17.36 4.96 76.38
C CYS A 401 16.54 3.70 76.07
N GLY A 402 16.64 3.23 74.82
CA GLY A 402 16.01 1.99 74.36
C GLY A 402 14.62 2.19 73.74
N THR A 403 14.14 3.43 73.66
CA THR A 403 12.94 3.77 72.90
C THR A 403 13.26 3.79 71.42
N VAL A 404 12.95 2.68 70.75
CA VAL A 404 13.03 2.54 69.30
C VAL A 404 11.77 3.14 68.67
N CYS A 405 11.93 4.05 67.72
CA CYS A 405 10.82 4.51 66.90
C CYS A 405 10.35 3.39 65.98
N ALA A 406 9.07 3.03 66.07
CA ALA A 406 8.50 1.94 65.28
C ALA A 406 8.49 2.28 63.78
N ASP A 407 8.75 1.27 62.95
CA ASP A 407 8.55 1.36 61.50
C ASP A 407 7.09 1.64 61.18
N ALA A 408 6.86 2.39 60.10
CA ALA A 408 5.52 2.69 59.60
C ALA A 408 5.42 2.40 58.09
N PRO A 409 4.24 2.02 57.57
CA PRO A 409 4.06 1.78 56.15
C PRO A 409 4.48 2.99 55.29
N HIS A 410 5.28 2.72 54.27
CA HIS A 410 5.76 3.71 53.28
C HIS A 410 6.51 4.91 53.88
N ALA A 411 7.14 4.72 55.05
CA ALA A 411 7.93 5.75 55.71
C ALA A 411 9.06 5.17 56.56
N SER A 412 10.21 5.83 56.51
CA SER A 412 11.34 5.57 57.42
C SER A 412 11.11 6.20 58.80
N PRO A 413 11.42 5.50 59.90
CA PRO A 413 11.35 6.08 61.24
C PRO A 413 12.48 7.10 61.45
N ALA A 414 12.14 8.24 62.07
CA ALA A 414 13.07 9.32 62.37
C ALA A 414 12.90 9.81 63.83
N CYS A 415 13.94 10.44 64.36
CA CYS A 415 13.90 11.05 65.69
C CYS A 415 14.24 12.54 65.58
N LEU A 416 13.29 13.40 65.95
CA LEU A 416 13.44 14.86 65.91
C LEU A 416 13.19 15.46 67.30
N ASP A 417 14.24 16.07 67.86
CA ASP A 417 14.25 16.64 69.21
C ASP A 417 13.75 15.67 70.31
N GLY A 418 13.98 14.38 70.11
CA GLY A 418 13.60 13.31 71.05
C GLY A 418 12.14 12.86 70.95
N ASN A 419 11.45 13.21 69.86
CA ASN A 419 10.15 12.67 69.52
C ASN A 419 10.29 11.81 68.26
N CYS A 420 9.66 10.63 68.27
CA CYS A 420 9.57 9.81 67.07
C CYS A 420 8.69 10.49 66.03
N THR A 421 9.22 10.61 64.82
CA THR A 421 8.53 11.11 63.63
C THR A 421 8.71 10.09 62.51
N VAL A 422 8.05 10.31 61.38
CA VAL A 422 8.23 9.50 60.17
C VAL A 422 8.65 10.41 59.01
N GLN A 423 9.53 9.90 58.14
CA GLN A 423 9.88 10.53 56.87
C GLN A 423 9.39 9.63 55.74
N CYS A 424 8.42 10.11 54.96
CA CYS A 424 7.80 9.36 53.87
C CYS A 424 8.82 8.91 52.83
N ASP A 425 8.56 7.75 52.24
CA ASP A 425 9.25 7.28 51.04
C ASP A 425 8.97 8.23 49.85
N PRO A 426 9.86 8.29 48.83
CA PRO A 426 9.58 8.99 47.59
C PRO A 426 8.24 8.55 46.99
N SER A 427 7.45 9.53 46.54
CA SER A 427 6.09 9.34 46.02
C SER A 427 5.04 8.82 47.03
N TYR A 428 5.28 8.95 48.34
CA TYR A 428 4.24 8.82 49.36
C TYR A 428 4.12 10.09 50.20
N ALA A 429 2.91 10.37 50.67
CA ALA A 429 2.58 11.46 51.57
C ALA A 429 1.68 10.97 52.70
N ARG A 430 1.71 11.72 53.80
CA ARG A 430 0.83 11.54 54.95
C ARG A 430 -0.25 12.60 54.88
N CYS A 431 -1.45 12.19 54.54
CA CYS A 431 -2.59 13.06 54.22
C CYS A 431 -3.66 13.07 55.31
N ASP A 432 -3.42 12.37 56.42
CA ASP A 432 -4.18 12.47 57.66
C ASP A 432 -3.34 13.00 58.84
N VAL A 433 -3.95 13.01 60.04
CA VAL A 433 -3.34 13.50 61.28
C VAL A 433 -2.93 12.40 62.26
N ASP A 434 -3.06 11.12 61.89
CA ASP A 434 -2.66 9.96 62.71
C ASP A 434 -1.17 9.66 62.50
N PRO A 435 -0.31 9.71 63.54
CA PRO A 435 1.12 9.48 63.38
C PRO A 435 1.49 7.99 63.34
N THR A 436 0.53 7.07 63.43
CA THR A 436 0.76 5.63 63.65
C THR A 436 0.56 4.75 62.43
N ASN A 437 0.01 5.28 61.33
CA ASN A 437 -0.28 4.55 60.09
C ASN A 437 0.69 4.85 58.93
N GLY A 438 1.65 5.76 59.11
CA GLY A 438 2.76 6.01 58.17
C GLY A 438 2.47 7.11 57.14
N CYS A 439 2.84 6.87 55.89
CA CYS A 439 2.53 7.75 54.76
C CYS A 439 1.62 7.00 53.78
N GLU A 440 0.35 6.95 54.14
CA GLU A 440 -0.68 6.08 53.59
C GLU A 440 -1.11 6.44 52.15
N THR A 441 -0.81 7.65 51.69
CA THR A 441 -1.29 8.17 50.42
C THR A 441 -0.20 8.17 49.36
N LYS A 442 -0.42 7.41 48.28
CA LYS A 442 0.48 7.36 47.12
C LYS A 442 0.30 8.58 46.22
N LEU A 443 1.40 9.34 46.05
CA LEU A 443 1.50 10.45 45.10
C LEU A 443 1.70 9.96 43.65
N GLY A 444 1.59 10.86 42.68
CA GLY A 444 1.62 10.51 41.25
C GLY A 444 0.33 9.83 40.78
N THR A 445 -0.78 10.01 41.50
CA THR A 445 -2.10 9.48 41.14
C THR A 445 -3.03 10.61 40.71
N VAL A 446 -4.08 10.30 39.93
CA VAL A 446 -5.03 11.32 39.43
C VAL A 446 -5.85 12.00 40.53
N THR A 447 -5.81 11.53 41.78
CA THR A 447 -6.44 12.17 42.94
C THR A 447 -5.45 12.77 43.94
N HIS A 448 -4.15 12.45 43.79
CA HIS A 448 -3.06 12.91 44.65
C HIS A 448 -1.80 13.02 43.76
N CYS A 449 -1.74 14.06 42.93
CA CYS A 449 -0.72 14.14 41.89
C CYS A 449 0.64 14.56 42.46
N GLN A 450 0.71 15.75 43.06
CA GLN A 450 1.91 16.26 43.73
C GLN A 450 1.76 16.35 45.26
N GLY A 451 0.53 16.40 45.76
CA GLY A 451 0.22 16.49 47.18
C GLY A 451 -1.09 15.81 47.56
N CYS A 452 -1.44 15.95 48.84
CA CYS A 452 -2.60 15.31 49.48
C CYS A 452 -3.98 15.79 49.02
N THR A 453 -4.03 16.89 48.27
CA THR A 453 -5.26 17.55 47.84
C THR A 453 -5.29 17.80 46.33
N ASP A 454 -4.24 17.39 45.61
CA ASP A 454 -4.02 17.81 44.23
C ASP A 454 -4.62 16.75 43.30
N SER A 455 -5.88 16.95 42.94
CA SER A 455 -6.66 16.08 42.07
C SER A 455 -6.66 16.61 40.64
N CYS A 456 -6.44 15.72 39.67
CA CYS A 456 -6.48 16.06 38.24
C CYS A 456 -7.88 15.79 37.64
N LEU A 457 -8.90 15.70 38.49
CA LEU A 457 -10.29 15.40 38.15
C LEU A 457 -11.24 16.44 38.78
N ASP A 458 -10.76 17.68 38.88
CA ASP A 458 -11.45 18.80 39.50
C ASP A 458 -12.48 19.42 38.52
N ASP A 459 -12.90 20.67 38.72
CA ASP A 459 -14.22 21.14 38.27
C ASP A 459 -14.41 20.95 36.75
N HIS A 460 -15.40 20.12 36.39
CA HIS A 460 -15.76 19.77 35.01
C HIS A 460 -14.65 19.16 34.13
N VAL A 461 -13.59 18.60 34.71
CA VAL A 461 -12.66 17.73 33.97
C VAL A 461 -13.34 16.39 33.63
N ALA A 462 -13.15 15.88 32.41
CA ALA A 462 -13.66 14.57 31.96
C ALA A 462 -12.56 13.51 31.86
N SER A 463 -11.33 13.91 31.59
CA SER A 463 -10.14 13.08 31.76
C SER A 463 -8.93 13.96 32.09
N GLY A 464 -8.10 13.51 33.02
CA GLY A 464 -6.87 14.17 33.43
C GLY A 464 -5.84 13.15 33.88
N THR A 465 -4.57 13.51 33.78
CA THR A 465 -3.42 12.67 34.10
C THR A 465 -2.44 13.41 35.02
N CYS A 466 -1.73 12.68 35.87
CA CYS A 466 -0.63 13.25 36.63
C CYS A 466 0.66 13.09 35.84
N GLY A 467 1.21 14.21 35.35
CA GLY A 467 2.46 14.30 34.61
C GLY A 467 3.65 14.67 35.49
N PRO A 468 4.87 14.74 34.92
CA PRO A 468 6.08 15.09 35.66
C PRO A 468 6.10 16.55 36.15
N ALA A 469 5.24 17.42 35.62
CA ALA A 469 5.13 18.83 35.98
C ALA A 469 3.92 19.16 36.89
N GLY A 470 2.94 18.26 37.00
CA GLY A 470 1.69 18.52 37.74
C GLY A 470 0.51 17.76 37.13
N CYS A 471 -0.70 18.22 37.43
CA CYS A 471 -1.88 17.76 36.70
C CYS A 471 -1.84 18.24 35.25
N GLU A 472 -2.35 17.40 34.35
CA GLU A 472 -2.50 17.66 32.94
C GLU A 472 -3.95 17.32 32.55
N ILE A 473 -4.73 18.31 32.10
CA ILE A 473 -6.09 18.11 31.62
C ILE A 473 -6.02 17.44 30.24
N GLY A 474 -6.66 16.28 30.09
CA GLY A 474 -6.78 15.58 28.82
C GLY A 474 -8.01 16.03 28.02
N THR A 475 -9.16 16.13 28.69
CA THR A 475 -10.41 16.61 28.10
C THR A 475 -11.35 17.20 29.15
N CYS A 476 -12.00 18.32 28.85
CA CYS A 476 -13.10 18.86 29.62
C CYS A 476 -14.43 18.13 29.38
N GLN A 477 -15.38 18.26 30.31
CA GLN A 477 -16.76 17.80 30.12
C GLN A 477 -17.47 18.64 29.05
N THR A 478 -18.43 18.05 28.35
CA THR A 478 -19.10 18.71 27.21
C THR A 478 -19.78 20.02 27.62
N GLY A 479 -19.31 21.13 27.05
CA GLY A 479 -19.81 22.47 27.34
C GLY A 479 -18.95 23.27 28.32
N PHE A 480 -17.78 22.75 28.70
CA PHE A 480 -16.78 23.42 29.52
C PHE A 480 -15.41 23.40 28.82
N ASP A 481 -14.54 24.34 29.20
CA ASP A 481 -13.17 24.49 28.71
C ASP A 481 -12.27 25.06 29.83
N ASP A 482 -10.97 24.79 29.75
CA ASP A 482 -9.94 25.49 30.50
C ASP A 482 -9.55 26.74 29.68
N CYS A 483 -9.80 27.93 30.22
CA CYS A 483 -9.62 29.19 29.50
C CYS A 483 -8.51 30.09 30.05
N ASP A 484 -7.81 29.67 31.11
CA ASP A 484 -6.59 30.35 31.56
C ASP A 484 -5.36 29.43 31.70
N ASP A 485 -5.46 28.24 31.09
CA ASP A 485 -4.46 27.17 30.98
C ASP A 485 -4.00 26.65 32.36
N ARG A 486 -4.94 26.51 33.32
CA ARG A 486 -4.69 26.01 34.67
C ARG A 486 -5.32 24.65 34.94
N ALA A 487 -4.46 23.65 34.88
CA ALA A 487 -4.80 22.29 35.28
C ALA A 487 -5.05 22.09 36.79
N ASP A 488 -4.92 23.14 37.63
CA ASP A 488 -5.13 23.09 39.09
C ASP A 488 -6.49 23.58 39.59
N ASP A 489 -7.31 24.27 38.78
CA ASP A 489 -8.74 24.50 39.03
C ASP A 489 -9.68 23.67 38.13
N GLY A 490 -9.23 23.23 36.94
CA GLY A 490 -9.96 22.33 36.06
C GLY A 490 -10.43 22.96 34.74
N CYS A 491 -11.72 22.80 34.44
CA CYS A 491 -12.38 23.31 33.24
C CYS A 491 -13.56 24.20 33.66
N GLU A 492 -13.28 25.31 34.33
CA GLU A 492 -14.29 26.10 35.04
C GLU A 492 -15.15 26.96 34.12
N THR A 493 -14.73 27.17 32.87
CA THR A 493 -15.38 28.13 31.97
C THR A 493 -16.50 27.48 31.14
N PRO A 494 -17.78 27.86 31.35
CA PRO A 494 -18.89 27.33 30.57
C PRO A 494 -18.95 27.95 29.17
N LEU A 495 -18.97 27.08 28.16
CA LEU A 495 -18.97 27.41 26.73
C LEU A 495 -20.35 27.77 26.15
N ASP A 496 -21.34 28.05 26.99
CA ASP A 496 -22.70 28.49 26.63
C ASP A 496 -22.98 29.97 26.97
N THR A 497 -21.93 30.72 27.34
CA THR A 497 -22.02 32.14 27.65
C THR A 497 -21.95 33.02 26.39
N ALA A 498 -22.27 34.31 26.54
CA ALA A 498 -22.17 35.26 25.44
C ALA A 498 -20.72 35.72 25.14
N THR A 499 -19.80 35.51 26.09
CA THR A 499 -18.37 35.85 25.97
C THR A 499 -17.54 34.68 25.45
N ASP A 500 -17.94 33.45 25.80
CA ASP A 500 -17.19 32.23 25.55
C ASP A 500 -18.15 31.22 24.91
N CYS A 501 -18.51 31.45 23.65
CA CYS A 501 -19.52 30.67 22.95
C CYS A 501 -18.87 29.60 22.07
N GLY A 502 -18.81 28.37 22.58
CA GLY A 502 -18.23 27.20 21.90
C GLY A 502 -16.70 27.10 21.91
N ALA A 503 -15.99 28.13 22.35
CA ALA A 503 -14.58 28.10 22.76
C ALA A 503 -14.25 29.37 23.59
N CYS A 504 -13.16 29.32 24.35
CA CYS A 504 -12.65 30.45 25.14
C CYS A 504 -12.52 31.76 24.34
N GLY A 505 -13.04 32.86 24.90
CA GLY A 505 -12.98 34.20 24.31
C GLY A 505 -13.78 34.41 23.03
N VAL A 506 -14.54 33.40 22.55
CA VAL A 506 -15.37 33.52 21.34
C VAL A 506 -16.69 34.20 21.66
N ALA A 507 -16.66 35.53 21.67
CA ALA A 507 -17.84 36.33 21.94
C ALA A 507 -18.91 36.14 20.85
N CYS A 508 -20.13 35.75 21.25
CA CYS A 508 -21.28 35.65 20.36
C CYS A 508 -21.85 37.04 20.05
N ALA A 509 -21.19 37.76 19.15
CA ALA A 509 -21.50 39.15 18.78
C ALA A 509 -21.82 39.32 17.28
N PRO A 510 -22.94 38.76 16.78
CA PRO A 510 -23.36 38.91 15.39
C PRO A 510 -23.58 40.38 14.99
N THR A 511 -23.15 40.76 13.79
CA THR A 511 -23.18 42.15 13.31
C THR A 511 -24.62 42.70 13.33
N ASN A 512 -24.80 43.87 13.96
CA ASN A 512 -26.11 44.50 14.17
C ASN A 512 -27.16 43.61 14.87
N ALA A 513 -26.77 42.66 15.71
CA ALA A 513 -27.68 41.81 16.46
C ALA A 513 -27.19 41.55 17.89
N THR A 514 -28.12 41.19 18.78
CA THR A 514 -27.79 40.54 20.05
C THR A 514 -27.62 39.05 19.79
N GLY A 515 -26.42 38.53 20.03
CA GLY A 515 -26.14 37.10 19.98
C GLY A 515 -26.62 36.39 21.24
N VAL A 516 -26.99 35.12 21.07
CA VAL A 516 -27.31 34.18 22.15
C VAL A 516 -26.57 32.89 21.83
N CYS A 517 -25.75 32.40 22.76
CA CYS A 517 -25.14 31.09 22.58
C CYS A 517 -26.19 29.99 22.77
N GLY A 518 -26.26 29.05 21.84
CA GLY A 518 -27.12 27.88 21.94
C GLY A 518 -26.40 26.71 22.59
N ALA A 519 -27.17 25.81 23.24
CA ALA A 519 -26.66 24.53 23.72
C ALA A 519 -25.84 23.83 22.62
N GLY A 520 -24.57 23.52 22.94
CA GLY A 520 -23.57 23.03 21.97
C GLY A 520 -22.68 24.12 21.35
N GLY A 521 -22.53 25.30 21.97
CA GLY A 521 -21.55 26.32 21.56
C GLY A 521 -21.87 27.09 20.27
N ALA A 522 -23.05 26.89 19.70
CA ALA A 522 -23.43 27.52 18.43
C ALA A 522 -24.04 28.91 18.65
N CYS A 523 -23.31 29.95 18.27
CA CYS A 523 -23.82 31.34 18.30
C CYS A 523 -25.03 31.53 17.37
N LYS A 524 -26.10 32.12 17.91
CA LYS A 524 -27.37 32.38 17.20
C LYS A 524 -27.78 33.84 17.34
N ILE A 525 -28.51 34.36 16.36
CA ILE A 525 -29.15 35.68 16.45
C ILE A 525 -30.34 35.56 17.42
N GLY A 526 -30.29 36.27 18.55
CA GLY A 526 -31.42 36.39 19.47
C GLY A 526 -32.41 37.48 19.02
N ALA A 527 -31.90 38.65 18.65
CA ALA A 527 -32.69 39.75 18.09
C ALA A 527 -31.82 40.68 17.24
N CYS A 528 -32.36 41.18 16.12
CA CYS A 528 -31.72 42.26 15.38
C CYS A 528 -31.78 43.59 16.14
N SER A 529 -30.73 44.39 16.00
CA SER A 529 -30.71 45.79 16.44
C SER A 529 -31.78 46.58 15.73
N SER A 530 -32.32 47.61 16.39
CA SER A 530 -33.41 48.43 15.84
C SER A 530 -33.07 49.00 14.45
N GLY A 531 -33.89 48.68 13.45
CA GLY A 531 -33.68 49.10 12.07
C GLY A 531 -32.85 48.14 11.21
N TRP A 532 -32.52 46.94 11.71
CA TRP A 532 -31.85 45.88 10.94
C TRP A 532 -32.71 44.61 10.87
N VAL A 533 -32.51 43.81 9.84
CA VAL A 533 -33.16 42.50 9.65
C VAL A 533 -32.14 41.50 9.08
N ASP A 534 -32.19 40.26 9.59
CA ASP A 534 -31.57 39.08 8.98
C ASP A 534 -32.39 38.74 7.71
N PHE A 535 -31.75 38.83 6.54
CA PHE A 535 -32.45 38.68 5.26
C PHE A 535 -32.31 37.28 4.64
N ASP A 536 -31.30 36.50 5.04
CA ASP A 536 -31.00 35.19 4.44
C ASP A 536 -31.07 34.02 5.43
N GLY A 537 -31.39 34.29 6.70
CA GLY A 537 -31.58 33.30 7.76
C GLY A 537 -30.28 32.72 8.30
N LYS A 538 -29.13 33.37 8.07
CA LYS A 538 -27.81 32.82 8.43
C LYS A 538 -27.21 33.55 9.64
N PRO A 539 -27.09 32.88 10.80
CA PRO A 539 -26.55 33.49 12.02
C PRO A 539 -25.12 34.07 11.91
N GLY A 540 -24.31 33.58 10.96
CA GLY A 540 -22.90 33.95 10.82
C GLY A 540 -22.64 35.34 10.23
N ASN A 541 -23.61 35.94 9.53
CA ASN A 541 -23.49 37.28 8.95
C ASN A 541 -24.27 38.37 9.74
N GLY A 542 -25.21 37.95 10.60
CA GLY A 542 -25.88 38.81 11.57
C GLY A 542 -27.21 39.35 11.07
N CYS A 543 -27.45 40.65 11.20
CA CYS A 543 -28.58 41.32 10.57
C CYS A 543 -28.02 42.33 9.56
N GLU A 544 -27.89 41.89 8.32
CA GLU A 544 -27.08 42.54 7.27
C GLU A 544 -27.78 43.75 6.65
N ARG A 545 -29.11 43.81 6.79
CA ARG A 545 -29.95 44.71 5.99
C ARG A 545 -30.59 45.79 6.83
N ALA A 546 -30.13 47.02 6.65
CA ALA A 546 -30.74 48.20 7.25
C ALA A 546 -32.10 48.52 6.59
N CYS A 547 -33.16 48.59 7.40
CA CYS A 547 -34.47 49.15 7.07
C CYS A 547 -34.68 50.45 7.88
N PRO A 548 -34.19 51.62 7.40
CA PRO A 548 -34.40 52.89 8.07
C PRO A 548 -35.88 53.29 8.06
N SER A 549 -36.37 53.81 9.19
CA SER A 549 -37.74 54.30 9.47
C SER A 549 -38.85 53.26 9.77
N GLY A 550 -38.83 52.72 10.99
CA GLY A 550 -39.97 52.90 11.89
C GLY A 550 -41.29 52.17 11.62
N CYS A 551 -41.26 50.89 11.23
CA CYS A 551 -42.31 49.90 11.55
C CYS A 551 -41.72 48.48 11.52
N GLY A 552 -42.20 47.59 12.40
CA GLY A 552 -41.61 46.27 12.68
C GLY A 552 -41.86 45.17 11.63
N SER A 553 -41.71 45.49 10.34
CA SER A 553 -41.57 44.53 9.23
C SER A 553 -41.24 45.29 7.95
N CYS A 554 -40.24 44.85 7.17
CA CYS A 554 -39.87 45.52 5.92
C CYS A 554 -40.87 45.16 4.80
N ALA A 555 -42.02 45.84 4.78
CA ALA A 555 -43.05 45.74 3.74
C ALA A 555 -43.17 47.06 2.95
N PRO A 556 -43.45 47.03 1.63
CA PRO A 556 -43.41 48.22 0.78
C PRO A 556 -44.61 49.15 1.00
N THR A 557 -44.41 50.45 0.71
CA THR A 557 -45.41 51.50 0.85
C THR A 557 -46.56 51.35 -0.16
N CYS A 558 -47.79 51.19 0.34
CA CYS A 558 -48.99 51.26 -0.50
C CYS A 558 -49.32 52.71 -0.91
N ALA A 559 -49.81 52.89 -2.15
CA ALA A 559 -50.27 54.18 -2.66
C ALA A 559 -51.64 54.60 -2.07
N PRO A 560 -52.02 55.90 -2.11
CA PRO A 560 -53.24 56.40 -1.46
C PRO A 560 -54.51 55.76 -2.01
N GLY A 561 -55.34 55.17 -1.14
CA GLY A 561 -56.66 54.66 -1.47
C GLY A 561 -56.93 53.17 -1.20
N THR A 562 -55.95 52.42 -0.66
CA THR A 562 -56.15 51.04 -0.20
C THR A 562 -55.57 50.82 1.19
N SER A 563 -56.18 49.94 1.99
CA SER A 563 -55.73 49.57 3.33
C SER A 563 -55.42 48.07 3.40
N CYS A 564 -54.23 47.72 3.89
CA CYS A 564 -53.91 46.34 4.26
C CYS A 564 -54.29 46.10 5.73
N ALA A 565 -55.03 45.03 5.98
CA ALA A 565 -55.23 44.46 7.30
C ALA A 565 -54.70 43.03 7.28
N CYS A 566 -53.48 42.81 7.76
CA CYS A 566 -52.85 41.50 7.82
C CYS A 566 -53.00 40.92 9.23
N GLY A 567 -53.58 39.72 9.33
CA GLY A 567 -53.49 38.87 10.52
C GLY A 567 -52.17 38.09 10.56
N THR A 568 -51.96 37.30 11.61
CA THR A 568 -50.71 36.56 11.92
C THR A 568 -50.41 35.36 11.01
N GLY A 569 -50.70 35.45 9.71
CA GLY A 569 -50.55 34.37 8.73
C GLY A 569 -50.05 34.81 7.35
N GLY A 570 -49.51 36.03 7.22
CA GLY A 570 -49.05 36.59 5.95
C GLY A 570 -50.18 37.12 5.05
N CYS A 571 -49.83 38.00 4.11
CA CYS A 571 -50.79 38.74 3.28
C CYS A 571 -50.66 38.35 1.80
N PRO A 572 -51.65 37.66 1.20
CA PRO A 572 -51.65 37.34 -0.23
C PRO A 572 -52.12 38.54 -1.07
N CYS A 573 -51.31 38.96 -2.04
CA CYS A 573 -51.71 39.99 -3.01
C CYS A 573 -52.69 39.43 -4.05
N VAL A 574 -53.93 39.94 -4.07
CA VAL A 574 -54.88 39.71 -5.16
C VAL A 574 -55.59 41.01 -5.50
N LEU A 575 -55.59 41.39 -6.79
CA LEU A 575 -56.68 42.15 -7.42
C LEU A 575 -56.72 41.83 -8.92
N ARG A 576 -57.91 41.93 -9.54
CA ARG A 576 -58.33 41.07 -10.67
C ARG A 576 -58.66 41.83 -11.97
N CYS A 577 -58.64 41.05 -13.06
CA CYS A 577 -59.29 41.27 -14.36
C CYS A 577 -58.81 42.45 -15.23
N GLY A 578 -58.34 42.14 -16.45
CA GLY A 578 -58.64 43.01 -17.60
C GLY A 578 -57.51 43.61 -18.43
N ALA A 579 -56.29 43.05 -18.45
CA ALA A 579 -55.31 43.33 -19.52
C ALA A 579 -54.24 42.22 -19.57
N ALA A 580 -53.60 42.02 -20.73
CA ALA A 580 -52.64 40.93 -20.96
C ALA A 580 -51.18 41.42 -21.06
N CYS A 581 -50.30 40.78 -20.30
CA CYS A 581 -48.87 40.59 -20.61
C CYS A 581 -48.64 39.07 -20.53
N GLN A 582 -48.29 38.37 -21.60
CA GLN A 582 -46.98 38.36 -22.27
C GLN A 582 -45.82 38.00 -21.34
N ALA A 583 -45.36 36.75 -21.53
CA ALA A 583 -44.03 36.20 -21.27
C ALA A 583 -43.53 36.02 -19.82
N SER A 584 -43.35 34.73 -19.49
CA SER A 584 -42.24 34.16 -18.68
C SER A 584 -42.04 34.66 -17.24
N CYS A 585 -42.62 33.90 -16.30
CA CYS A 585 -41.97 33.60 -15.02
C CYS A 585 -41.28 32.23 -15.14
N THR A 586 -40.06 32.11 -14.63
CA THR A 586 -39.34 30.83 -14.47
C THR A 586 -39.20 30.51 -12.98
N THR A 587 -39.33 29.22 -12.65
CA THR A 587 -39.08 28.57 -11.34
C THR A 587 -39.94 29.02 -10.15
N ASP A 588 -40.99 28.23 -9.88
CA ASP A 588 -41.53 28.02 -8.54
C ASP A 588 -40.75 26.88 -7.84
N CYS A 589 -40.65 26.92 -6.51
CA CYS A 589 -40.15 25.81 -5.67
C CYS A 589 -41.30 25.29 -4.80
N THR A 590 -41.49 23.97 -4.74
CA THR A 590 -42.43 23.32 -3.80
C THR A 590 -41.71 22.89 -2.52
N VAL A 591 -42.44 22.94 -1.41
CA VAL A 591 -42.00 22.45 -0.09
C VAL A 591 -42.65 21.10 0.22
N ASP A 592 -42.04 20.34 1.13
CA ASP A 592 -42.65 19.14 1.69
C ASP A 592 -43.81 19.46 2.67
N ALA A 593 -44.42 18.42 3.24
CA ALA A 593 -45.52 18.57 4.19
C ALA A 593 -45.12 19.20 5.55
N ALA A 594 -43.83 19.46 5.78
CA ALA A 594 -43.28 20.14 6.97
C ALA A 594 -42.74 21.54 6.67
N GLY A 595 -42.68 21.97 5.40
CA GLY A 595 -42.29 23.31 4.97
C GLY A 595 -40.79 23.52 4.75
N GLN A 596 -39.99 22.47 4.59
CA GLN A 596 -38.58 22.61 4.23
C GLN A 596 -38.35 22.47 2.71
N ALA A 597 -37.29 23.12 2.21
CA ALA A 597 -36.90 23.07 0.80
C ALA A 597 -36.05 21.83 0.51
N ASP A 598 -36.52 20.96 -0.39
CA ASP A 598 -35.75 19.79 -0.81
C ASP A 598 -34.60 20.20 -1.75
N SER A 599 -33.44 19.55 -1.59
CA SER A 599 -32.18 19.87 -2.27
C SER A 599 -31.76 18.84 -3.32
N ALA A 600 -32.59 17.82 -3.58
CA ALA A 600 -32.20 16.56 -4.22
C ALA A 600 -32.14 16.56 -5.77
N ILE A 601 -32.51 17.65 -6.45
CA ILE A 601 -32.62 17.69 -7.93
C ILE A 601 -31.97 18.95 -8.49
N THR A 602 -30.92 18.77 -9.30
CA THR A 602 -30.21 19.88 -9.96
C THR A 602 -30.39 19.79 -11.48
N CYS A 603 -31.20 20.69 -12.03
CA CYS A 603 -31.30 20.91 -13.47
C CYS A 603 -30.12 21.78 -13.93
N ARG A 604 -29.37 21.35 -14.94
CA ARG A 604 -28.36 22.22 -15.58
C ARG A 604 -29.09 23.34 -16.35
N SER A 605 -28.48 24.53 -16.41
CA SER A 605 -29.09 25.77 -16.92
C SER A 605 -29.80 25.59 -18.27
N GLY A 606 -31.13 25.78 -18.29
CA GLY A 606 -31.98 25.68 -19.48
C GLY A 606 -32.80 24.40 -19.62
N ALA A 607 -32.61 23.38 -18.77
CA ALA A 607 -33.41 22.16 -18.78
C ALA A 607 -34.82 22.37 -18.19
N SER A 608 -35.82 21.61 -18.68
CA SER A 608 -37.18 21.55 -18.15
C SER A 608 -37.57 20.10 -17.89
N CYS A 609 -37.68 19.75 -16.61
CA CYS A 609 -38.20 18.48 -16.12
C CYS A 609 -39.48 18.77 -15.33
N ASP A 610 -40.56 18.05 -15.66
CA ASP A 610 -41.83 18.11 -14.92
C ASP A 610 -41.85 16.94 -13.92
N ILE A 611 -42.24 17.23 -12.68
CA ILE A 611 -42.22 16.26 -11.58
C ILE A 611 -43.55 16.35 -10.83
N ASP A 612 -44.29 15.24 -10.81
CA ASP A 612 -45.51 15.13 -10.04
C ASP A 612 -45.31 14.10 -8.90
N CYS A 613 -45.53 14.57 -7.67
CA CYS A 613 -45.49 13.80 -6.44
C CYS A 613 -46.86 13.79 -5.72
N SER A 614 -47.94 14.21 -6.40
CA SER A 614 -49.25 14.50 -5.79
C SER A 614 -49.97 13.24 -5.27
N GLY A 615 -49.59 12.80 -4.06
CA GLY A 615 -50.29 11.78 -3.28
C GLY A 615 -49.64 10.39 -3.21
N SER A 616 -48.33 10.27 -3.46
CA SER A 616 -47.61 8.97 -3.50
C SER A 616 -46.20 9.08 -2.91
N SER A 617 -45.68 7.98 -2.34
CA SER A 617 -44.30 7.87 -1.82
C SER A 617 -43.24 7.55 -2.89
N ARG A 618 -43.60 7.68 -4.18
CA ARG A 618 -42.67 7.72 -5.33
C ARG A 618 -43.18 8.79 -6.30
N CYS A 619 -42.28 9.64 -6.78
CA CYS A 619 -42.59 10.67 -7.78
C CYS A 619 -42.34 10.17 -9.21
N GLU A 620 -43.08 10.70 -10.17
CA GLU A 620 -42.83 10.50 -11.60
C GLU A 620 -42.05 11.70 -12.15
N VAL A 621 -40.97 11.45 -12.87
CA VAL A 621 -40.09 12.49 -13.45
C VAL A 621 -40.12 12.38 -14.97
N VAL A 622 -40.62 13.42 -15.64
CA VAL A 622 -40.75 13.46 -17.11
C VAL A 622 -39.78 14.50 -17.68
N CYS A 623 -38.71 14.01 -18.29
CA CYS A 623 -37.72 14.84 -18.99
C CYS A 623 -38.21 15.23 -20.39
N LYS A 624 -38.20 16.52 -20.74
CA LYS A 624 -38.47 16.95 -22.12
C LYS A 624 -37.23 16.69 -23.00
N ALA A 625 -37.45 16.32 -24.26
CA ALA A 625 -36.41 15.87 -25.19
C ALA A 625 -35.21 16.83 -25.24
N GLY A 626 -34.00 16.28 -25.04
CA GLY A 626 -32.75 17.06 -24.97
C GLY A 626 -32.39 17.61 -23.58
N SER A 627 -33.16 17.31 -22.54
CA SER A 627 -32.84 17.67 -21.14
C SER A 627 -32.00 16.58 -20.46
N ILE A 628 -31.00 16.99 -19.68
CA ILE A 628 -30.27 16.12 -18.74
C ILE A 628 -30.63 16.57 -17.32
N CYS A 629 -31.25 15.68 -16.55
CA CYS A 629 -31.67 15.91 -15.17
C CYS A 629 -31.06 14.81 -14.27
N THR A 630 -30.33 15.24 -13.24
CA THR A 630 -29.71 14.36 -12.23
C THR A 630 -30.52 14.41 -10.93
N VAL A 631 -30.78 13.23 -10.36
CA VAL A 631 -31.56 13.05 -9.12
C VAL A 631 -30.70 12.28 -8.12
N ASP A 632 -30.41 12.88 -6.97
CA ASP A 632 -29.58 12.28 -5.92
C ASP A 632 -30.45 11.96 -4.70
N VAL A 633 -30.61 10.67 -4.39
CA VAL A 633 -31.47 10.20 -3.30
C VAL A 633 -30.57 9.73 -2.17
N LYS A 634 -30.61 10.43 -1.03
CA LYS A 634 -29.81 10.11 0.16
C LYS A 634 -29.95 8.64 0.56
N GLY A 635 -28.87 7.86 0.37
CA GLY A 635 -28.78 6.46 0.81
C GLY A 635 -28.10 5.49 -0.17
N SER A 636 -27.81 5.89 -1.41
CA SER A 636 -27.15 5.02 -2.40
C SER A 636 -26.20 5.80 -3.32
N THR A 637 -25.02 5.27 -3.59
CA THR A 637 -23.99 5.90 -4.42
C THR A 637 -24.41 6.08 -5.88
N GLY A 638 -24.13 7.28 -6.42
CA GLY A 638 -24.70 7.86 -7.65
C GLY A 638 -24.73 7.04 -8.94
N TYR A 639 -25.70 7.42 -9.79
CA TYR A 639 -25.82 7.01 -11.20
C TYR A 639 -26.14 8.24 -12.06
N ASP A 640 -25.42 8.43 -13.17
CA ASP A 640 -25.79 9.37 -14.24
C ASP A 640 -26.71 8.67 -15.25
N ILE A 641 -27.80 9.33 -15.66
CA ILE A 641 -28.71 8.85 -16.70
C ILE A 641 -28.78 9.90 -17.82
N THR A 642 -28.34 9.51 -19.02
CA THR A 642 -28.39 10.35 -20.24
C THR A 642 -29.45 9.82 -21.21
N CYS A 643 -30.38 10.68 -21.62
CA CYS A 643 -31.42 10.36 -22.61
C CYS A 643 -31.19 11.17 -23.89
N GLU A 644 -30.69 10.53 -24.95
CA GLU A 644 -30.64 11.16 -26.28
C GLU A 644 -32.02 11.18 -26.95
N ALA A 645 -32.30 12.25 -27.69
CA ALA A 645 -33.60 12.47 -28.32
C ALA A 645 -33.69 11.80 -29.70
N ALA A 646 -34.47 10.72 -29.81
CA ALA A 646 -34.85 10.14 -31.10
C ALA A 646 -36.15 10.77 -31.63
N VAL A 647 -36.10 11.24 -32.87
CA VAL A 647 -37.22 11.89 -33.58
C VAL A 647 -38.13 10.84 -34.23
N LEU A 648 -39.43 10.91 -33.92
CA LEU A 648 -40.58 10.36 -34.66
C LEU A 648 -40.81 8.83 -34.73
N LEU A 649 -42.07 8.47 -34.41
CA LEU A 649 -42.84 7.27 -34.81
C LEU A 649 -42.50 5.90 -34.18
N GLY A 650 -43.36 5.47 -33.25
CA GLY A 650 -43.59 4.05 -32.93
C GLY A 650 -43.18 3.63 -31.50
N PRO A 651 -43.92 2.70 -30.84
CA PRO A 651 -43.64 2.30 -29.47
C PRO A 651 -42.66 1.13 -29.39
N ALA A 652 -41.42 1.38 -28.96
CA ALA A 652 -40.50 0.34 -28.52
C ALA A 652 -39.52 0.86 -27.45
N ALA A 653 -39.13 -0.04 -26.54
CA ALA A 653 -38.30 0.25 -25.37
C ALA A 653 -36.85 0.63 -25.70
N ALA A 654 -36.21 1.33 -24.77
CA ALA A 654 -34.75 1.35 -24.60
C ALA A 654 -34.41 0.84 -23.19
N GLN A 655 -33.38 -0.02 -23.09
CA GLN A 655 -32.84 -0.56 -21.85
C GLN A 655 -31.44 0.04 -21.60
N CYS A 656 -31.07 0.25 -20.34
CA CYS A 656 -29.69 0.58 -19.96
C CYS A 656 -29.04 -0.65 -19.30
N GLU A 657 -27.78 -0.91 -19.62
CA GLU A 657 -26.98 -2.04 -19.11
C GLU A 657 -25.72 -1.49 -18.41
N ILE A 658 -25.29 -2.09 -17.29
CA ILE A 658 -24.12 -1.67 -16.49
C ILE A 658 -23.18 -2.87 -16.34
N LYS A 659 -21.86 -2.66 -16.43
CA LYS A 659 -20.85 -3.75 -16.38
C LYS A 659 -19.63 -3.43 -15.51
N ARG A 660 -19.40 -4.22 -14.45
CA ARG A 660 -18.32 -5.24 -14.37
C ARG A 660 -18.31 -5.97 -13.02
N GLU A 661 -17.95 -7.24 -13.05
CA GLU A 661 -17.68 -8.13 -11.90
C GLU A 661 -16.16 -8.35 -11.73
N ASP A 662 -15.76 -8.96 -10.61
CA ASP A 662 -14.45 -9.61 -10.46
C ASP A 662 -14.58 -11.15 -10.35
N ALA A 663 -13.43 -11.84 -10.42
CA ALA A 663 -13.30 -13.17 -11.02
C ALA A 663 -13.84 -14.38 -10.21
N ALA A 664 -14.61 -14.14 -9.14
CA ALA A 664 -15.25 -15.21 -8.35
C ALA A 664 -16.73 -14.93 -7.98
N GLY A 665 -17.32 -13.81 -8.41
CA GLY A 665 -18.77 -13.57 -8.33
C GLY A 665 -19.36 -13.52 -6.92
N ARG A 666 -18.63 -12.96 -5.92
CA ARG A 666 -19.14 -12.78 -4.55
C ARG A 666 -18.71 -11.47 -3.90
N LEU A 667 -19.69 -10.69 -3.48
CA LEU A 667 -19.56 -9.59 -2.53
C LEU A 667 -19.65 -10.13 -1.09
N SER A 668 -18.84 -9.59 -0.17
CA SER A 668 -18.86 -9.98 1.26
C SER A 668 -18.45 -8.84 2.18
N CYS A 669 -19.25 -8.57 3.22
CA CYS A 669 -18.96 -7.68 4.34
C CYS A 669 -19.49 -8.29 5.67
N PRO A 670 -18.81 -8.13 6.81
CA PRO A 670 -19.47 -8.05 8.13
C PRO A 670 -20.07 -6.65 8.35
N GLY A 671 -20.93 -6.36 9.34
CA GLY A 671 -21.53 -7.21 10.38
C GLY A 671 -21.59 -6.47 11.74
N VAL A 672 -22.61 -6.56 12.59
CA VAL A 672 -23.91 -7.27 12.54
C VAL A 672 -24.92 -6.47 13.42
N LEU A 673 -26.23 -6.82 13.40
CA LEU A 673 -27.35 -6.35 14.26
C LEU A 673 -28.00 -5.00 13.83
N GLY A 674 -29.33 -4.89 13.60
CA GLY A 674 -30.37 -5.93 13.54
C GLY A 674 -31.79 -5.38 13.27
N SER A 675 -32.75 -6.31 13.06
CA SER A 675 -34.22 -6.14 13.18
C SER A 675 -35.09 -5.54 12.05
N ALA A 676 -35.67 -6.45 11.25
CA ALA A 676 -37.01 -6.41 10.58
C ALA A 676 -37.26 -5.32 9.48
N VAL A 677 -38.10 -5.50 8.46
CA VAL A 677 -39.39 -6.23 8.27
C VAL A 677 -39.44 -6.77 6.81
N LYS A 678 -39.46 -8.09 6.55
CA LYS A 678 -40.62 -9.01 6.43
C LYS A 678 -41.31 -9.05 5.03
N SER A 679 -41.11 -10.19 4.34
CA SER A 679 -42.04 -10.88 3.40
C SER A 679 -42.67 -10.14 2.22
N CYS A 680 -42.41 -10.64 1.00
CA CYS A 680 -43.44 -11.37 0.23
C CYS A 680 -42.88 -12.13 -0.99
N ALA A 681 -43.09 -13.45 -0.98
CA ALA A 681 -43.27 -14.31 -2.16
C ALA A 681 -44.49 -15.19 -1.81
N PRO A 682 -45.38 -15.57 -2.76
CA PRO A 682 -45.00 -16.52 -3.82
C PRO A 682 -45.76 -16.40 -5.16
N ASN A 683 -45.42 -17.31 -6.09
CA ASN A 683 -46.14 -17.68 -7.34
C ASN A 683 -45.95 -16.74 -8.56
N ARG A 684 -45.68 -17.22 -9.77
CA ARG A 684 -45.24 -18.57 -10.25
C ARG A 684 -44.81 -18.45 -11.74
N VAL A 685 -43.69 -19.09 -12.12
CA VAL A 685 -43.52 -19.93 -13.36
C VAL A 685 -43.73 -19.21 -14.73
N VAL A 686 -42.83 -19.26 -15.73
CA VAL A 686 -42.01 -20.37 -16.27
C VAL A 686 -40.60 -19.89 -16.67
N CYS A 687 -39.54 -20.63 -16.33
CA CYS A 687 -38.31 -20.64 -17.12
C CYS A 687 -38.32 -21.81 -18.11
N ASN A 688 -37.72 -21.60 -19.28
CA ASN A 688 -37.81 -22.50 -20.41
C ASN A 688 -37.09 -23.84 -20.15
N ARG A 689 -37.41 -24.88 -20.93
CA ARG A 689 -36.52 -26.06 -20.99
C ARG A 689 -35.16 -25.63 -21.57
N GLY A 690 -34.05 -26.24 -21.17
CA GLY A 690 -33.93 -27.48 -20.41
C GLY A 690 -32.79 -27.57 -19.41
N CYS A 691 -32.99 -28.50 -18.45
CA CYS A 691 -32.18 -28.86 -17.29
C CYS A 691 -32.12 -27.78 -16.19
#